data_AF-A0A9W8BAN2-F1
#
_entry.id   AF-A0A9W8BAN2-F1
#
_cell.length_a   1.000
_cell.length_b   1.000
_cell.length_c   1.000
_cell.angle_alpha   90.00
_cell.angle_beta   90.00
_cell.angle_gamma   90.00
#
_symmetry.space_group_name_H-M   'P 1'
#
loop_
_entity.id
_entity.type
_entity.pdbx_description
1 polymer ?
#
loop_
_entity_poly.entity_id
_entity_poly.type
_entity_poly.pdbx_seq_one_letter_code
_entity_poly.pdbx_strand_id
1 'polypeptide(L)'
;LAWVMGLIKHVNGTLNATGSAYIGWVDAKTEEPVRDIDVKPRYEEYILAHTGIRLIEPELAAGYDPDGRSILREIQIEHDMESFEASAEDAQAFKSTNGENVDIWEGDSGSWSVRFRKGALIRVPMALRGDRLVAGLLPTGWDSTRYGIPEDVAKQVDPVTCYTLVATVEALVRSGITDPYELYQYFHVSEVGNTTGSGLGGSRSLQRIFKHRALDIEARNDILQETFISTVQAWVNMLLMSSSGPVKPLVGACATGVLSIDVAIETIQSGKAKVMLAGGVDNFTEESSIEFANMGATNNSFDEFAKGRTPLEMCRPCTSTRNGFMEAQGAGVVTLMSASAAIEFGAPIYGIIAMSGTATDKQGQSVPAPGKGVLTSTRETSGGLPSRLLSFNYRRRQLERQLASLDLWKREELADLADMVDYPLDTVKISEMNYAKQIEDEYAQQRRGLQDMWGNEFWKNKPDISPLRGCLAVWGLTVDDIGMASFHGTSTAANDKNESDVLNSQFHKLGRTPGHTVPVVCQKWLTGHPKGPAASFMLNGVLQSLRTGLVPGNRNADNIDKAMEEFDYALYLSKSVQTSGIKAGLLKSFGFGQVGGELLVVHANYLFATLAQEQLEQYNVKLQQRDIKASRYWQDTLVGNHPFVQVKSHPPYTPEQEHAVLLDPLARAKYDKASGEYKF
;
A
#
# COMPACT_ATOMS: atom_id res chain seq x y z
N LEU A 1 7.31 11.85 -15.45
CA LEU A 1 7.58 12.88 -14.43
C LEU A 1 7.15 14.28 -14.88
N ALA A 2 7.60 14.80 -16.03
CA ALA A 2 7.16 16.12 -16.50
C ALA A 2 5.62 16.30 -16.54
N TRP A 3 4.87 15.30 -17.03
CA TRP A 3 3.40 15.30 -16.98
C TRP A 3 2.85 15.26 -15.54
N VAL A 4 3.42 14.40 -14.68
CA VAL A 4 3.02 14.25 -13.27
C VAL A 4 3.13 15.57 -12.51
N MET A 5 4.21 16.32 -12.76
CA MET A 5 4.50 17.62 -12.14
C MET A 5 3.78 18.78 -12.84
N GLY A 6 2.97 18.50 -13.86
CA GLY A 6 2.24 19.53 -14.61
C GLY A 6 3.12 20.49 -15.41
N LEU A 7 4.35 20.10 -15.77
CA LEU A 7 5.27 20.91 -16.58
C LEU A 7 4.89 20.89 -18.05
N ILE A 8 4.28 19.79 -18.51
CA ILE A 8 3.77 19.63 -19.86
C ILE A 8 2.31 19.18 -19.84
N LYS A 9 1.56 19.56 -20.87
CA LYS A 9 0.19 19.08 -21.14
C LYS A 9 0.09 18.67 -22.60
N HIS A 10 -0.77 17.70 -22.91
CA HIS A 10 -1.02 17.31 -24.30
C HIS A 10 -2.06 18.25 -24.92
N VAL A 11 -1.86 18.62 -26.18
CA VAL A 11 -2.82 19.37 -26.99
C VAL A 11 -3.08 18.59 -28.27
N ASN A 12 -4.35 18.51 -28.67
CA ASN A 12 -4.78 18.02 -29.97
C ASN A 12 -5.77 19.05 -30.53
N GLY A 13 -5.26 20.03 -31.28
CA GLY A 13 -6.07 21.14 -31.76
C GLY A 13 -5.23 22.35 -32.20
N THR A 14 -5.84 23.53 -32.19
CA THR A 14 -5.17 24.77 -32.57
C THR A 14 -4.44 25.37 -31.38
N LEU A 15 -3.16 25.73 -31.55
CA LEU A 15 -2.41 26.46 -30.52
C LEU A 15 -2.88 27.91 -30.43
N ASN A 16 -3.14 28.39 -29.21
CA ASN A 16 -3.57 29.77 -28.96
C ASN A 16 -2.52 30.80 -29.43
N ALA A 17 -1.23 30.50 -29.24
CA ALA A 17 -0.14 31.43 -29.51
C ALA A 17 0.15 31.62 -31.02
N THR A 18 -0.04 30.59 -31.84
CA THR A 18 0.36 30.61 -33.27
C THR A 18 -0.81 30.46 -34.24
N GLY A 19 -1.99 30.05 -33.76
CA GLY A 19 -3.13 29.74 -34.62
C GLY A 19 -2.95 28.51 -35.51
N SER A 20 -1.85 27.76 -35.36
CA SER A 20 -1.56 26.55 -36.15
C SER A 20 -2.12 25.30 -35.48
N ALA A 21 -2.56 24.34 -36.29
CA ALA A 21 -2.89 22.99 -35.80
C ALA A 21 -1.63 22.29 -35.28
N TYR A 22 -1.74 21.70 -34.09
CA TYR A 22 -0.66 20.98 -33.42
C TYR A 22 -1.23 19.80 -32.63
N ILE A 23 -0.46 18.69 -32.63
CA ILE A 23 -0.76 17.50 -31.83
C ILE A 23 0.53 17.10 -31.13
N GLY A 24 0.54 17.13 -29.80
CA GLY A 24 1.69 16.74 -29.02
C GLY A 24 1.77 17.46 -27.67
N TRP A 25 2.94 17.38 -27.04
CA TRP A 25 3.19 18.08 -25.79
C TRP A 25 3.39 19.57 -26.02
N VAL A 26 2.86 20.37 -25.10
CA VAL A 26 3.21 21.77 -24.93
C VAL A 26 3.66 22.00 -23.49
N ASP A 27 4.48 23.02 -23.28
CA ASP A 27 4.78 23.53 -21.96
C ASP A 27 3.49 24.05 -21.32
N ALA A 28 3.22 23.64 -20.07
CA ALA A 28 1.93 23.91 -19.44
C ALA A 28 1.70 25.40 -19.14
N LYS A 29 2.77 26.20 -18.99
CA LYS A 29 2.69 27.64 -18.68
C LYS A 29 2.72 28.50 -19.93
N THR A 30 3.65 28.23 -20.84
CA THR A 30 3.88 29.06 -22.04
C THR A 30 3.06 28.62 -23.24
N GLU A 31 2.52 27.40 -23.22
CA GLU A 31 1.84 26.75 -24.34
C GLU A 31 2.71 26.54 -25.59
N GLU A 32 4.04 26.69 -25.46
CA GLU A 32 4.98 26.40 -26.53
C GLU A 32 5.09 24.90 -26.80
N PRO A 33 5.18 24.46 -28.07
CA PRO A 33 5.46 23.08 -28.43
C PRO A 33 6.73 22.51 -27.76
N VAL A 34 6.60 21.29 -27.23
CA VAL A 34 7.69 20.52 -26.64
C VAL A 34 7.74 19.16 -27.32
N ARG A 35 8.90 18.79 -27.88
CA ARG A 35 9.12 17.42 -28.36
C ARG A 35 9.65 16.57 -27.21
N ASP A 36 9.38 15.27 -27.22
CA ASP A 36 9.84 14.33 -26.19
C ASP A 36 11.35 14.40 -25.95
N ILE A 37 12.15 14.57 -27.01
CA ILE A 37 13.61 14.73 -26.93
C ILE A 37 14.04 16.00 -26.17
N ASP A 38 13.20 17.04 -26.18
CA ASP A 38 13.48 18.31 -25.52
C ASP A 38 13.01 18.32 -24.05
N VAL A 39 12.19 17.34 -23.62
CA VAL A 39 11.67 17.27 -22.24
C VAL A 39 12.82 17.15 -21.24
N LYS A 40 13.80 16.27 -21.50
CA LYS A 40 14.93 16.07 -20.60
C LYS A 40 15.77 17.34 -20.42
N PRO A 41 16.36 17.95 -21.48
CA PRO A 41 17.17 19.15 -21.31
C PRO A 41 16.39 20.36 -20.79
N ARG A 42 15.07 20.45 -21.00
CA ARG A 42 14.25 21.56 -20.49
C ARG A 42 13.86 21.43 -19.02
N TYR A 43 13.56 20.22 -18.55
CA TYR A 43 12.88 20.03 -17.28
C TYR A 43 13.63 19.15 -16.27
N GLU A 44 14.70 18.44 -16.65
CA GLU A 44 15.39 17.51 -15.74
C GLU A 44 15.92 18.20 -14.48
N GLU A 45 16.54 19.37 -14.60
CA GLU A 45 17.06 20.13 -13.46
C GLU A 45 15.94 20.46 -12.44
N TYR A 46 14.81 20.99 -12.93
CA TYR A 46 13.64 21.27 -12.09
C TYR A 46 13.04 19.98 -11.50
N ILE A 47 12.90 18.93 -12.30
CA ILE A 47 12.36 17.64 -11.84
C ILE A 47 13.20 17.08 -10.69
N LEU A 48 14.52 17.10 -10.82
CA LEU A 48 15.43 16.59 -9.79
C LEU A 48 15.45 17.47 -8.54
N ALA A 49 15.36 18.80 -8.69
CA ALA A 49 15.27 19.71 -7.56
C ALA A 49 13.97 19.56 -6.74
N HIS A 50 12.88 19.14 -7.40
CA HIS A 50 11.52 19.11 -6.84
C HIS A 50 10.92 17.69 -6.72
N THR A 51 11.76 16.65 -6.61
CA THR A 51 11.33 15.27 -6.42
C THR A 51 12.16 14.56 -5.35
N GLY A 52 11.54 13.68 -4.57
CA GLY A 52 12.24 12.85 -3.58
C GLY A 52 12.54 13.60 -2.29
N ILE A 53 13.63 13.22 -1.62
CA ILE A 53 14.07 13.80 -0.34
C ILE A 53 14.69 15.18 -0.59
N ARG A 54 14.04 16.23 -0.08
CA ARG A 54 14.46 17.63 -0.26
C ARG A 54 13.94 18.51 0.87
N LEU A 55 14.30 19.80 0.84
CA LEU A 55 13.76 20.78 1.79
C LEU A 55 12.23 20.81 1.74
N ILE A 56 11.61 21.02 2.89
CA ILE A 56 10.16 21.11 3.00
C ILE A 56 9.66 22.31 2.19
N GLU A 57 8.73 22.05 1.28
CA GLU A 57 8.04 23.07 0.48
C GLU A 57 6.69 23.37 1.16
N PRO A 58 6.49 24.58 1.75
CA PRO A 58 5.28 24.90 2.50
C PRO A 58 3.99 24.69 1.70
N GLU A 59 4.01 24.88 0.39
CA GLU A 59 2.85 24.70 -0.50
C GLU A 59 2.35 23.24 -0.50
N LEU A 60 3.27 22.27 -0.35
CA LEU A 60 2.93 20.84 -0.27
C LEU A 60 2.59 20.40 1.16
N ALA A 61 3.00 21.16 2.16
CA ALA A 61 2.79 20.89 3.58
C ALA A 61 1.72 21.79 4.22
N ALA A 62 0.73 22.24 3.44
CA ALA A 62 -0.40 23.07 3.89
C ALA A 62 0.00 24.37 4.61
N GLY A 63 1.05 25.03 4.13
CA GLY A 63 1.60 26.26 4.68
C GLY A 63 2.59 26.06 5.83
N TYR A 64 2.96 24.81 6.14
CA TYR A 64 3.95 24.51 7.16
C TYR A 64 5.35 24.95 6.71
N ASP A 65 5.86 25.95 7.41
CA ASP A 65 7.27 26.36 7.37
C ASP A 65 7.94 25.94 8.70
N PRO A 66 8.91 25.02 8.67
CA PRO A 66 9.66 24.63 9.86
C PRO A 66 10.36 25.80 10.57
N ASP A 67 10.83 26.82 9.86
CA ASP A 67 11.58 27.95 10.46
C ASP A 67 10.67 29.01 11.09
N GLY A 68 9.41 29.09 10.64
CA GLY A 68 8.42 30.10 11.02
C GLY A 68 7.22 29.57 11.80
N ARG A 69 7.35 28.41 12.47
CA ARG A 69 6.22 27.71 13.08
C ARG A 69 5.49 28.56 14.13
N SER A 70 4.22 28.87 13.88
CA SER A 70 3.36 29.61 14.80
C SER A 70 2.81 28.71 15.91
N ILE A 71 3.02 29.11 17.17
CA ILE A 71 2.34 28.56 18.35
C ILE A 71 1.61 29.67 19.11
N LEU A 72 0.62 29.30 19.91
CA LEU A 72 -0.01 30.21 20.86
C LEU A 72 0.58 30.01 22.25
N ARG A 73 1.05 31.09 22.87
CA ARG A 73 1.44 31.11 24.29
C ARG A 73 0.41 31.86 25.10
N GLU A 74 -0.08 31.23 26.15
CA GLU A 74 -0.93 31.88 27.14
C GLU A 74 -0.09 32.82 28.00
N ILE A 75 -0.55 34.07 28.12
CA ILE A 75 0.04 35.10 28.97
C ILE A 75 -1.06 35.79 29.78
N GLN A 76 -0.70 36.26 30.96
CA GLN A 76 -1.59 37.07 31.79
C GLN A 76 -1.35 38.55 31.51
N ILE A 77 -2.43 39.30 31.35
CA ILE A 77 -2.41 40.75 31.16
C ILE A 77 -2.03 41.44 32.49
N GLU A 78 -0.97 42.24 32.48
CA GLU A 78 -0.47 42.96 33.67
C GLU A 78 -1.13 44.32 33.90
N HIS A 79 -1.74 44.90 32.86
CA HIS A 79 -2.41 46.21 32.86
C HIS A 79 -3.69 46.16 32.03
N ASP A 80 -4.74 46.86 32.44
CA ASP A 80 -5.97 46.96 31.66
C ASP A 80 -5.68 47.37 30.20
N MET A 81 -6.23 46.61 29.24
CA MET A 81 -6.06 46.90 27.82
C MET A 81 -6.94 48.07 27.38
N GLU A 82 -6.63 48.65 26.23
CA GLU A 82 -7.57 49.54 25.55
C GLU A 82 -8.83 48.76 25.15
N SER A 83 -9.97 49.45 25.16
CA SER A 83 -11.22 48.86 24.71
C SER A 83 -11.26 48.77 23.19
N PHE A 84 -11.85 47.70 22.67
CA PHE A 84 -12.11 47.52 21.25
C PHE A 84 -13.59 47.21 21.00
N GLU A 85 -14.03 47.40 19.76
CA GLU A 85 -15.41 47.11 19.35
C GLU A 85 -15.59 45.63 18.98
N ALA A 86 -16.72 45.06 19.38
CA ALA A 86 -17.13 43.69 19.06
C ALA A 86 -18.64 43.63 18.82
N SER A 87 -19.12 42.50 18.30
CA SER A 87 -20.55 42.21 18.25
C SER A 87 -21.09 41.98 19.68
N ALA A 88 -22.42 42.13 19.85
CA ALA A 88 -23.06 41.83 21.12
C ALA A 88 -22.81 40.38 21.58
N GLU A 89 -22.83 39.44 20.63
CA GLU A 89 -22.57 38.03 20.86
C GLU A 89 -21.14 37.79 21.33
N ASP A 90 -20.15 38.33 20.61
CA ASP A 90 -18.74 38.18 20.96
C ASP A 90 -18.41 38.83 22.31
N ALA A 91 -18.95 40.02 22.58
CA ALA A 91 -18.77 40.69 23.86
C ALA A 91 -19.26 39.82 25.03
N GLN A 92 -20.46 39.25 24.90
CA GLN A 92 -20.99 38.32 25.90
C GLN A 92 -20.16 37.04 26.01
N ALA A 93 -19.64 36.51 24.90
CA ALA A 93 -18.77 35.34 24.87
C ALA A 93 -17.43 35.60 25.59
N PHE A 94 -16.81 36.76 25.35
CA PHE A 94 -15.59 37.19 26.03
C PHE A 94 -15.81 37.36 27.53
N LYS A 95 -16.92 38.00 27.94
CA LYS A 95 -17.30 38.17 29.36
C LYS A 95 -17.56 36.82 30.02
N SER A 96 -18.27 35.92 29.35
CA SER A 96 -18.59 34.59 29.88
C SER A 96 -17.33 33.76 30.12
N THR A 97 -16.33 33.86 29.24
CA THR A 97 -15.07 33.11 29.38
C THR A 97 -14.14 33.70 30.44
N ASN A 98 -14.10 35.02 30.59
CA ASN A 98 -13.11 35.72 31.42
C ASN A 98 -13.66 36.31 32.74
N GLY A 99 -14.98 36.27 32.94
CA GLY A 99 -15.66 36.73 34.16
C GLY A 99 -15.37 38.19 34.49
N GLU A 100 -14.95 38.45 35.73
CA GLU A 100 -14.61 39.80 36.22
C GLU A 100 -13.39 40.41 35.53
N ASN A 101 -12.59 39.62 34.81
CA ASN A 101 -11.40 40.13 34.12
C ASN A 101 -11.69 40.72 32.73
N VAL A 102 -12.97 40.83 32.33
CA VAL A 102 -13.40 41.52 31.10
C VAL A 102 -14.58 42.41 31.42
N ASP A 103 -14.56 43.66 30.95
CA ASP A 103 -15.73 44.54 30.97
C ASP A 103 -16.33 44.68 29.59
N ILE A 104 -17.66 44.75 29.55
CA ILE A 104 -18.42 44.97 28.33
C ILE A 104 -19.48 46.04 28.54
N TRP A 105 -19.72 46.88 27.54
CA TRP A 105 -20.79 47.88 27.56
C TRP A 105 -21.25 48.21 26.15
N GLU A 106 -22.52 48.57 26.01
CA GLU A 106 -23.14 48.98 24.75
C GLU A 106 -22.84 50.46 24.46
N GLY A 107 -22.48 50.77 23.22
CA GLY A 107 -22.31 52.13 22.72
C GLY A 107 -23.54 52.65 21.97
N ASP A 108 -23.54 53.96 21.66
CA ASP A 108 -24.69 54.67 21.10
C ASP A 108 -25.12 54.20 19.68
N SER A 109 -24.25 53.48 18.98
CA SER A 109 -24.45 52.95 17.62
C SER A 109 -24.89 51.47 17.58
N GLY A 110 -25.12 50.84 18.75
CA GLY A 110 -25.39 49.39 18.86
C GLY A 110 -24.13 48.51 18.77
N SER A 111 -22.94 49.11 18.67
CA SER A 111 -21.66 48.40 18.81
C SER A 111 -21.35 48.14 20.30
N TRP A 112 -20.79 46.98 20.62
CA TRP A 112 -20.38 46.65 21.98
C TRP A 112 -18.88 46.91 22.15
N SER A 113 -18.50 47.56 23.26
CA SER A 113 -17.11 47.73 23.64
C SER A 113 -16.68 46.63 24.61
N VAL A 114 -15.48 46.08 24.41
CA VAL A 114 -14.87 45.03 25.24
C VAL A 114 -13.54 45.53 25.76
N ARG A 115 -13.29 45.37 27.07
CA ARG A 115 -12.01 45.70 27.70
C ARG A 115 -11.53 44.54 28.57
N PHE A 116 -10.40 43.95 28.21
CA PHE A 116 -9.70 43.00 29.08
C PHE A 116 -8.99 43.75 30.22
N ARG A 117 -9.23 43.33 31.46
CA ARG A 117 -8.64 43.89 32.67
C ARG A 117 -7.36 43.14 33.06
N LYS A 118 -6.57 43.77 33.92
CA LYS A 118 -5.45 43.12 34.60
C LYS A 118 -5.91 41.79 35.20
N GLY A 119 -5.17 40.73 34.91
CA GLY A 119 -5.47 39.37 35.38
C GLY A 119 -6.13 38.48 34.34
N ALA A 120 -6.67 39.03 33.25
CA ALA A 120 -7.18 38.25 32.13
C ALA A 120 -6.07 37.44 31.44
N LEU A 121 -6.44 36.28 30.90
CA LEU A 121 -5.55 35.41 30.14
C LEU A 121 -5.81 35.61 28.64
N ILE A 122 -4.74 35.87 27.88
CA ILE A 122 -4.79 35.94 26.43
C ILE A 122 -3.78 34.98 25.82
N ARG A 123 -4.02 34.56 24.58
CA ARG A 123 -3.11 33.71 23.81
C ARG A 123 -2.47 34.53 22.71
N VAL A 124 -1.15 34.62 22.73
CA VAL A 124 -0.38 35.42 21.76
C VAL A 124 0.40 34.49 20.82
N PRO A 125 0.30 34.71 19.48
CA PRO A 125 1.13 33.99 18.52
C PRO A 125 2.61 34.27 18.70
N MET A 126 3.43 33.23 18.61
CA MET A 126 4.88 33.32 18.61
C MET A 126 5.48 32.26 17.70
N ALA A 127 6.64 32.58 17.10
CA ALA A 127 7.34 31.66 16.21
C ALA A 127 8.33 30.80 16.99
N LEU A 128 8.35 29.50 16.70
CA LEU A 128 9.41 28.58 17.09
C LEU A 128 10.13 28.08 15.84
N ARG A 129 11.45 27.93 15.94
CA ARG A 129 12.24 27.26 14.91
C ARG A 129 12.20 25.77 15.12
N GLY A 130 11.77 25.04 14.09
CA GLY A 130 11.90 23.59 13.98
C GLY A 130 13.30 23.19 13.54
N ASP A 131 13.64 21.93 13.76
CA ASP A 131 14.96 21.34 13.46
C ASP A 131 14.87 20.18 12.45
N ARG A 132 13.70 19.99 11.83
CA ARG A 132 13.43 19.08 10.72
C ARG A 132 13.03 19.90 9.51
N LEU A 133 13.99 20.14 8.61
CA LEU A 133 13.83 21.00 7.44
C LEU A 133 13.63 20.20 6.14
N VAL A 134 13.76 18.87 6.20
CA VAL A 134 13.82 17.97 5.03
C VAL A 134 12.78 16.87 5.17
N ALA A 135 12.14 16.51 4.05
CA ALA A 135 11.18 15.41 3.97
C ALA A 135 11.21 14.75 2.57
N GLY A 136 10.74 13.51 2.48
CA GLY A 136 10.41 12.82 1.22
C GLY A 136 9.02 13.22 0.73
N LEU A 137 8.95 14.25 -0.10
CA LEU A 137 7.69 14.80 -0.58
C LEU A 137 7.33 14.25 -1.96
N LEU A 138 6.03 14.15 -2.26
CA LEU A 138 5.56 13.95 -3.64
C LEU A 138 6.17 15.01 -4.58
N PRO A 139 6.34 14.71 -5.88
CA PRO A 139 6.88 15.68 -6.82
C PRO A 139 6.06 16.97 -6.83
N THR A 140 6.71 18.13 -6.79
CA THR A 140 6.02 19.41 -6.81
C THR A 140 5.22 19.57 -8.10
N GLY A 141 3.97 20.01 -7.98
CA GLY A 141 3.02 20.07 -9.10
C GLY A 141 2.22 18.78 -9.32
N TRP A 142 2.44 17.73 -8.51
CA TRP A 142 1.50 16.60 -8.44
C TRP A 142 0.11 17.11 -8.06
N ASP A 143 -0.90 16.71 -8.82
CA ASP A 143 -2.28 17.15 -8.66
C ASP A 143 -3.23 15.99 -8.99
N SER A 144 -4.08 15.62 -8.05
CA SER A 144 -5.07 14.54 -8.23
C SER A 144 -6.08 14.84 -9.33
N THR A 145 -6.39 16.11 -9.59
CA THR A 145 -7.35 16.51 -10.62
C THR A 145 -6.79 16.27 -12.02
N ARG A 146 -5.46 16.35 -12.19
CA ARG A 146 -4.78 15.97 -13.44
C ARG A 146 -4.92 14.48 -13.75
N TYR A 147 -4.97 13.65 -12.72
CA TYR A 147 -5.30 12.24 -12.85
C TYR A 147 -6.79 12.02 -13.11
N GLY A 148 -7.66 13.02 -12.94
CA GLY A 148 -9.09 12.93 -13.23
C GLY A 148 -9.99 12.73 -12.03
N ILE A 149 -9.47 12.89 -10.81
CA ILE A 149 -10.32 13.00 -9.62
C ILE A 149 -11.11 14.32 -9.74
N PRO A 150 -12.45 14.31 -9.66
CA PRO A 150 -13.26 15.53 -9.72
C PRO A 150 -12.84 16.58 -8.68
N GLU A 151 -12.87 17.86 -9.04
CA GLU A 151 -12.40 18.94 -8.16
C GLU A 151 -13.15 19.01 -6.83
N ASP A 152 -14.47 18.80 -6.87
CA ASP A 152 -15.35 18.77 -5.70
C ASP A 152 -14.97 17.64 -4.75
N VAL A 153 -14.70 16.44 -5.30
CA VAL A 153 -14.19 15.30 -4.52
C VAL A 153 -12.81 15.63 -3.93
N ALA A 154 -11.87 16.13 -4.75
CA ALA A 154 -10.52 16.46 -4.29
C ALA A 154 -10.50 17.55 -3.20
N LYS A 155 -11.46 18.48 -3.22
CA LYS A 155 -11.66 19.50 -2.17
C LYS A 155 -12.35 18.94 -0.92
N GLN A 156 -13.15 17.88 -1.07
CA GLN A 156 -13.88 17.25 0.01
C GLN A 156 -13.02 16.34 0.87
N VAL A 157 -12.22 15.49 0.25
CA VAL A 157 -11.52 14.41 0.93
C VAL A 157 -10.17 14.84 1.52
N ASP A 158 -9.65 14.06 2.47
CA ASP A 158 -8.26 14.22 2.91
C ASP A 158 -7.28 13.83 1.78
N PRO A 159 -6.11 14.49 1.62
CA PRO A 159 -5.11 14.11 0.63
C PRO A 159 -4.75 12.62 0.58
N VAL A 160 -4.77 11.90 1.71
CA VAL A 160 -4.53 10.44 1.72
C VAL A 160 -5.52 9.68 0.83
N THR A 161 -6.78 10.14 0.75
CA THR A 161 -7.80 9.55 -0.12
C THR A 161 -7.43 9.74 -1.59
N CYS A 162 -6.99 10.94 -1.98
CA CYS A 162 -6.54 11.22 -3.35
C CYS A 162 -5.35 10.32 -3.75
N TYR A 163 -4.36 10.15 -2.86
CA TYR A 163 -3.22 9.26 -3.12
C TYR A 163 -3.69 7.82 -3.31
N THR A 164 -4.61 7.37 -2.47
CA THR A 164 -5.13 6.00 -2.49
C THR A 164 -5.94 5.72 -3.75
N LEU A 165 -6.78 6.66 -4.20
CA LEU A 165 -7.56 6.52 -5.44
C LEU A 165 -6.64 6.37 -6.66
N VAL A 166 -5.63 7.23 -6.80
CA VAL A 166 -4.66 7.13 -7.90
C VAL A 166 -3.87 5.83 -7.82
N ALA A 167 -3.33 5.48 -6.64
CA ALA A 167 -2.57 4.25 -6.45
C ALA A 167 -3.41 2.98 -6.70
N THR A 168 -4.71 3.00 -6.38
CA THR A 168 -5.63 1.90 -6.66
C THR A 168 -5.83 1.71 -8.15
N VAL A 169 -6.09 2.79 -8.89
CA VAL A 169 -6.25 2.69 -10.35
C VAL A 169 -4.94 2.28 -11.01
N GLU A 170 -3.79 2.78 -10.55
CA GLU A 170 -2.48 2.29 -11.02
C GLU A 170 -2.33 0.78 -10.78
N ALA A 171 -2.65 0.28 -9.59
CA ALA A 171 -2.59 -1.14 -9.28
C ALA A 171 -3.52 -1.98 -10.19
N LEU A 172 -4.76 -1.53 -10.40
CA LEU A 172 -5.73 -2.20 -11.27
C LEU A 172 -5.29 -2.23 -12.73
N VAL A 173 -4.86 -1.09 -13.28
CA VAL A 173 -4.36 -0.99 -14.66
C VAL A 173 -3.10 -1.85 -14.84
N ARG A 174 -2.19 -1.85 -13.85
CA ARG A 174 -1.03 -2.76 -13.87
C ARG A 174 -1.42 -4.24 -13.77
N SER A 175 -2.60 -4.56 -13.22
CA SER A 175 -3.19 -5.91 -13.24
C SER A 175 -4.03 -6.19 -14.48
N GLY A 176 -4.01 -5.33 -15.51
CA GLY A 176 -4.77 -5.54 -16.74
C GLY A 176 -6.26 -5.30 -16.59
N ILE A 177 -6.67 -4.55 -15.56
CA ILE A 177 -8.06 -4.18 -15.23
C ILE A 177 -8.21 -2.69 -15.51
N THR A 178 -8.79 -2.34 -16.66
CA THR A 178 -9.03 -0.95 -17.06
C THR A 178 -10.40 -0.44 -16.64
N ASP A 179 -11.35 -1.35 -16.41
CA ASP A 179 -12.64 -1.09 -15.77
C ASP A 179 -12.80 -2.06 -14.59
N PRO A 180 -12.87 -1.58 -13.34
CA PRO A 180 -13.04 -2.44 -12.16
C PRO A 180 -14.25 -3.39 -12.25
N TYR A 181 -15.34 -2.99 -12.93
CA TYR A 181 -16.55 -3.81 -13.02
C TYR A 181 -16.36 -5.04 -13.92
N GLU A 182 -15.28 -5.12 -14.70
CA GLU A 182 -14.91 -6.34 -15.43
C GLU A 182 -14.73 -7.53 -14.47
N LEU A 183 -14.27 -7.29 -13.25
CA LEU A 183 -14.11 -8.33 -12.24
C LEU A 183 -15.41 -9.10 -11.99
N TYR A 184 -16.56 -8.43 -12.10
CA TYR A 184 -17.87 -9.03 -11.86
C TYR A 184 -18.38 -9.93 -12.98
N GLN A 185 -17.67 -10.01 -14.11
CA GLN A 185 -17.90 -11.09 -15.08
C GLN A 185 -17.39 -12.44 -14.59
N TYR A 186 -16.41 -12.43 -13.68
CA TYR A 186 -15.71 -13.63 -13.22
C TYR A 186 -16.06 -13.97 -11.78
N PHE A 187 -16.12 -12.96 -10.91
CA PHE A 187 -16.27 -13.11 -9.47
C PHE A 187 -17.56 -12.47 -9.00
N HIS A 188 -18.16 -13.01 -7.94
CA HIS A 188 -19.33 -12.39 -7.34
C HIS A 188 -18.95 -11.05 -6.69
N VAL A 189 -19.90 -10.10 -6.58
CA VAL A 189 -19.64 -8.77 -5.97
C VAL A 189 -19.15 -8.86 -4.53
N SER A 190 -19.46 -9.96 -3.82
CA SER A 190 -18.99 -10.23 -2.46
C SER A 190 -17.57 -10.80 -2.38
N GLU A 191 -16.93 -11.13 -3.50
CA GLU A 191 -15.62 -11.79 -3.54
C GLU A 191 -14.48 -10.83 -3.91
N VAL A 192 -14.77 -9.53 -4.02
CA VAL A 192 -13.80 -8.46 -4.25
C VAL A 192 -13.76 -7.58 -2.99
N GLY A 193 -12.59 -7.43 -2.37
CA GLY A 193 -12.48 -6.72 -1.09
C GLY A 193 -11.29 -5.77 -1.01
N ASN A 194 -11.17 -5.08 0.13
CA ASN A 194 -10.13 -4.09 0.39
C ASN A 194 -9.63 -4.13 1.85
N THR A 195 -8.32 -4.09 2.01
CA THR A 195 -7.61 -4.11 3.31
C THR A 195 -6.63 -2.95 3.46
N THR A 196 -6.58 -2.02 2.50
CA THR A 196 -5.61 -0.90 2.49
C THR A 196 -5.68 -0.10 3.79
N GLY A 197 -4.60 -0.04 4.54
CA GLY A 197 -4.57 0.61 5.85
C GLY A 197 -3.88 1.97 5.86
N SER A 198 -3.82 2.58 7.04
CA SER A 198 -3.03 3.78 7.30
C SER A 198 -2.47 3.76 8.73
N GLY A 199 -1.35 4.43 8.97
CA GLY A 199 -0.80 4.61 10.31
C GLY A 199 -1.55 5.69 11.10
N LEU A 200 -1.86 6.82 10.44
CA LEU A 200 -2.46 8.00 11.08
C LEU A 200 -3.82 8.42 10.50
N GLY A 201 -4.22 7.88 9.34
CA GLY A 201 -5.46 8.25 8.66
C GLY A 201 -5.41 9.66 8.07
N GLY A 202 -6.57 10.31 8.02
CA GLY A 202 -6.71 11.66 7.46
C GLY A 202 -6.12 12.73 8.35
N SER A 203 -4.79 12.86 8.32
CA SER A 203 -4.03 13.72 9.23
C SER A 203 -4.29 15.21 9.00
N ARG A 204 -4.62 15.63 7.77
CA ARG A 204 -4.98 17.03 7.48
C ARG A 204 -6.37 17.36 8.00
N SER A 205 -7.30 16.42 7.88
CA SER A 205 -8.63 16.55 8.49
C SER A 205 -8.55 16.58 10.02
N LEU A 206 -7.68 15.77 10.64
CA LEU A 206 -7.41 15.84 12.09
C LEU A 206 -6.88 17.21 12.51
N GLN A 207 -5.91 17.77 11.78
CA GLN A 207 -5.40 19.12 12.04
C GLN A 207 -6.52 20.16 12.01
N ARG A 208 -7.42 20.11 11.02
CA ARG A 208 -8.55 21.04 10.93
C ARG A 208 -9.54 20.87 12.10
N ILE A 209 -9.77 19.66 12.59
CA ILE A 209 -10.66 19.46 13.74
C ILE A 209 -10.04 20.02 15.02
N PHE A 210 -8.79 19.68 15.33
CA PHE A 210 -8.20 20.00 16.63
C PHE A 210 -7.56 21.39 16.67
N LYS A 211 -6.91 21.82 15.58
CA LYS A 211 -6.21 23.12 15.51
C LYS A 211 -7.13 24.21 14.98
N HIS A 212 -7.79 24.02 13.84
CA HIS A 212 -8.55 25.10 13.21
C HIS A 212 -9.82 25.44 14.01
N ARG A 213 -10.62 24.44 14.41
CA ARG A 213 -11.83 24.73 15.22
C ARG A 213 -11.49 25.34 16.59
N ALA A 214 -10.35 24.99 17.19
CA ALA A 214 -9.89 25.63 18.44
C ALA A 214 -9.49 27.10 18.26
N LEU A 215 -9.21 27.52 17.03
CA LEU A 215 -8.93 28.91 16.63
C LEU A 215 -10.14 29.60 15.99
N ASP A 216 -11.31 28.96 16.04
CA ASP A 216 -12.53 29.41 15.35
C ASP A 216 -12.34 29.63 13.83
N ILE A 217 -11.42 28.88 13.23
CA ILE A 217 -11.25 28.84 11.78
C ILE A 217 -12.27 27.84 11.22
N GLU A 218 -13.09 28.30 10.28
CA GLU A 218 -14.14 27.49 9.66
C GLU A 218 -13.58 26.20 9.07
N ALA A 219 -14.26 25.09 9.37
CA ALA A 219 -14.00 23.78 8.81
C ALA A 219 -15.33 23.13 8.47
N ARG A 220 -15.33 22.28 7.43
CA ARG A 220 -16.54 21.55 7.01
C ARG A 220 -17.19 20.80 8.19
N ASN A 221 -18.51 20.71 8.17
CA ASN A 221 -19.27 20.04 9.23
C ASN A 221 -19.10 18.51 9.23
N ASP A 222 -18.86 17.92 8.06
CA ASP A 222 -18.67 16.47 7.89
C ASP A 222 -17.21 16.01 8.03
N ILE A 223 -16.28 16.92 8.38
CA ILE A 223 -14.84 16.66 8.36
C ILE A 223 -14.37 15.49 9.24
N LEU A 224 -15.14 15.12 10.26
CA LEU A 224 -14.83 13.99 11.13
C LEU A 224 -14.72 12.68 10.33
N GLN A 225 -15.58 12.47 9.34
CA GLN A 225 -15.56 11.24 8.54
C GLN A 225 -14.24 11.09 7.78
N GLU A 226 -13.63 12.20 7.35
CA GLU A 226 -12.38 12.20 6.58
C GLU A 226 -11.16 11.96 7.46
N THR A 227 -11.31 11.84 8.79
CA THR A 227 -10.22 11.44 9.68
C THR A 227 -10.04 9.93 9.78
N PHE A 228 -11.11 9.16 9.54
CA PHE A 228 -11.08 7.72 9.79
C PHE A 228 -10.19 7.00 8.79
N ILE A 229 -9.41 6.04 9.29
CA ILE A 229 -8.56 5.17 8.47
C ILE A 229 -9.41 4.34 7.48
N SER A 230 -10.64 4.00 7.84
CA SER A 230 -11.57 3.27 6.97
C SER A 230 -12.06 4.07 5.76
N THR A 231 -12.03 5.40 5.84
CA THR A 231 -12.64 6.27 4.81
C THR A 231 -11.91 6.18 3.48
N VAL A 232 -10.61 5.90 3.47
CA VAL A 232 -9.85 5.67 2.22
C VAL A 232 -10.39 4.45 1.46
N GLN A 233 -10.77 3.38 2.16
CA GLN A 233 -11.37 2.18 1.56
C GLN A 233 -12.79 2.47 1.08
N ALA A 234 -13.56 3.23 1.87
CA ALA A 234 -14.92 3.62 1.53
C ALA A 234 -14.97 4.41 0.22
N TRP A 235 -14.11 5.44 0.06
CA TRP A 235 -14.03 6.21 -1.18
C TRP A 235 -13.60 5.38 -2.38
N VAL A 236 -12.65 4.46 -2.23
CA VAL A 236 -12.30 3.49 -3.30
C VAL A 236 -13.51 2.65 -3.70
N ASN A 237 -14.30 2.17 -2.73
CA ASN A 237 -15.48 1.38 -3.04
C ASN A 237 -16.59 2.21 -3.70
N MET A 238 -16.88 3.39 -3.17
CA MET A 238 -17.93 4.29 -3.64
C MET A 238 -17.66 4.87 -5.03
N LEU A 239 -16.39 5.14 -5.36
CA LEU A 239 -16.04 5.80 -6.62
C LEU A 239 -15.57 4.84 -7.72
N LEU A 240 -15.09 3.64 -7.38
CA LEU A 240 -14.43 2.75 -8.36
C LEU A 240 -14.99 1.34 -8.35
N MET A 241 -15.02 0.68 -7.18
CA MET A 241 -15.20 -0.77 -7.13
C MET A 241 -16.66 -1.20 -7.09
N SER A 242 -17.52 -0.53 -6.30
CA SER A 242 -18.89 -0.97 -6.01
C SER A 242 -18.97 -2.45 -5.61
N SER A 243 -17.99 -2.91 -4.82
CA SER A 243 -17.97 -4.27 -4.30
C SER A 243 -18.79 -4.36 -3.01
N SER A 244 -19.28 -5.56 -2.73
CA SER A 244 -19.95 -5.93 -1.49
C SER A 244 -19.15 -6.99 -0.73
N GLY A 245 -17.84 -7.03 -0.95
CA GLY A 245 -16.92 -7.98 -0.32
C GLY A 245 -16.25 -7.48 0.95
N PRO A 246 -15.25 -8.22 1.46
CA PRO A 246 -14.63 -7.91 2.75
C PRO A 246 -13.94 -6.54 2.77
N VAL A 247 -14.25 -5.76 3.81
CA VAL A 247 -13.62 -4.46 4.11
C VAL A 247 -12.99 -4.56 5.51
N LYS A 248 -11.67 -4.39 5.59
CA LYS A 248 -10.90 -4.51 6.84
C LYS A 248 -9.87 -3.39 6.93
N PRO A 249 -10.22 -2.23 7.51
CA PRO A 249 -9.29 -1.14 7.81
C PRO A 249 -8.25 -1.59 8.85
N LEU A 250 -6.97 -1.35 8.57
CA LEU A 250 -5.86 -1.87 9.38
C LEU A 250 -4.90 -0.77 9.79
N VAL A 251 -4.33 -0.95 10.99
CA VAL A 251 -3.36 -0.06 11.60
C VAL A 251 -2.22 -0.89 12.17
N GLY A 252 -1.02 -0.67 11.64
CA GLY A 252 0.22 -1.31 12.07
C GLY A 252 1.40 -0.34 12.10
N ALA A 253 1.13 0.95 12.28
CA ALA A 253 2.11 2.03 12.17
C ALA A 253 2.95 1.91 10.89
N CYS A 254 4.28 1.86 10.98
CA CYS A 254 5.18 1.70 9.84
C CYS A 254 5.05 0.34 9.11
N ALA A 255 4.41 -0.65 9.72
CA ALA A 255 4.18 -1.98 9.17
C ALA A 255 2.74 -2.20 8.68
N THR A 256 1.91 -1.15 8.60
CA THR A 256 0.53 -1.26 8.12
C THR A 256 0.42 -1.95 6.76
N GLY A 257 1.30 -1.63 5.80
CA GLY A 257 1.26 -2.24 4.47
C GLY A 257 1.46 -3.77 4.49
N VAL A 258 2.36 -4.29 5.33
CA VAL A 258 2.57 -5.75 5.42
C VAL A 258 1.43 -6.44 6.17
N LEU A 259 0.91 -5.80 7.23
CA LEU A 259 -0.29 -6.29 7.93
C LEU A 259 -1.50 -6.35 6.99
N SER A 260 -1.66 -5.34 6.13
CA SER A 260 -2.70 -5.30 5.11
C SER A 260 -2.59 -6.47 4.13
N ILE A 261 -1.39 -6.72 3.61
CA ILE A 261 -1.12 -7.85 2.70
C ILE A 261 -1.38 -9.19 3.40
N ASP A 262 -0.96 -9.35 4.66
CA ASP A 262 -1.18 -10.57 5.46
C ASP A 262 -2.68 -10.89 5.60
N VAL A 263 -3.46 -9.90 6.07
CA VAL A 263 -4.91 -10.05 6.23
C VAL A 263 -5.62 -10.27 4.89
N ALA A 264 -5.15 -9.67 3.80
CA ALA A 264 -5.69 -9.93 2.47
C ALA A 264 -5.47 -11.39 2.03
N ILE A 265 -4.27 -11.93 2.28
CA ILE A 265 -3.93 -13.34 1.99
C ILE A 265 -4.82 -14.27 2.80
N GLU A 266 -4.97 -14.05 4.11
CA GLU A 266 -5.86 -14.84 4.96
C GLU A 266 -7.34 -14.75 4.51
N THR A 267 -7.77 -13.57 4.03
CA THR A 267 -9.12 -13.37 3.51
C THR A 267 -9.36 -14.19 2.24
N ILE A 268 -8.37 -14.25 1.35
CA ILE A 268 -8.43 -15.09 0.14
C ILE A 268 -8.39 -16.58 0.51
N GLN A 269 -7.47 -16.98 1.39
CA GLN A 269 -7.31 -18.37 1.82
C GLN A 269 -8.55 -18.91 2.58
N SER A 270 -9.25 -18.06 3.32
CA SER A 270 -10.51 -18.42 3.98
C SER A 270 -11.71 -18.53 3.03
N GLY A 271 -11.54 -18.23 1.74
CA GLY A 271 -12.60 -18.28 0.74
C GLY A 271 -13.56 -17.09 0.75
N LYS A 272 -13.31 -16.07 1.59
CA LYS A 272 -14.16 -14.87 1.68
C LYS A 272 -13.99 -13.92 0.50
N ALA A 273 -12.88 -14.01 -0.22
CA ALA A 273 -12.61 -13.21 -1.41
C ALA A 273 -11.76 -13.98 -2.42
N LYS A 274 -11.85 -13.58 -3.69
CA LYS A 274 -10.95 -14.00 -4.79
C LYS A 274 -9.98 -12.90 -5.17
N VAL A 275 -10.36 -11.64 -4.96
CA VAL A 275 -9.57 -10.45 -5.29
C VAL A 275 -9.55 -9.52 -4.08
N MET A 276 -8.36 -9.07 -3.68
CA MET A 276 -8.18 -8.12 -2.59
C MET A 276 -7.27 -6.98 -3.01
N LEU A 277 -7.72 -5.74 -2.78
CA LEU A 277 -6.83 -4.59 -2.72
C LEU A 277 -6.16 -4.55 -1.34
N ALA A 278 -4.84 -4.37 -1.30
CA ALA A 278 -4.06 -4.32 -0.07
C ALA A 278 -2.94 -3.29 -0.16
N GLY A 279 -2.49 -2.78 0.97
CA GLY A 279 -1.37 -1.85 1.05
C GLY A 279 -1.51 -0.81 2.15
N GLY A 280 -0.96 0.38 1.92
CA GLY A 280 -0.91 1.43 2.93
C GLY A 280 -0.88 2.83 2.34
N VAL A 281 -1.39 3.80 3.11
CA VAL A 281 -1.33 5.23 2.82
C VAL A 281 -0.98 6.02 4.09
N ASP A 282 -0.15 7.06 3.96
CA ASP A 282 0.02 8.09 5.00
C ASP A 282 0.50 9.40 4.38
N ASN A 283 0.13 10.51 5.03
CA ASN A 283 0.56 11.86 4.63
C ASN A 283 1.69 12.38 5.54
N PHE A 284 2.39 13.44 5.11
CA PHE A 284 3.31 14.23 5.92
C PHE A 284 2.59 15.50 6.40
N THR A 285 2.66 15.82 7.69
CA THR A 285 2.09 17.06 8.26
C THR A 285 3.04 17.71 9.26
N GLU A 286 2.75 18.96 9.65
CA GLU A 286 3.47 19.67 10.72
C GLU A 286 3.54 18.83 11.99
N GLU A 287 2.38 18.33 12.45
CA GLU A 287 2.25 17.59 13.70
C GLU A 287 3.03 16.27 13.67
N SER A 288 2.99 15.53 12.55
CA SER A 288 3.74 14.28 12.44
C SER A 288 5.25 14.52 12.50
N SER A 289 5.73 15.52 11.76
CA SER A 289 7.15 15.90 11.73
C SER A 289 7.69 16.23 13.11
N ILE A 290 6.94 17.04 13.87
CA ILE A 290 7.32 17.48 15.22
C ILE A 290 7.31 16.33 16.20
N GLU A 291 6.24 15.52 16.23
CA GLU A 291 6.16 14.46 17.23
C GLU A 291 7.17 13.34 16.98
N PHE A 292 7.48 13.02 15.72
CA PHE A 292 8.59 12.11 15.43
C PHE A 292 9.96 12.69 15.82
N ALA A 293 10.14 14.01 15.73
CA ALA A 293 11.34 14.68 16.22
C ALA A 293 11.44 14.62 17.74
N ASN A 294 10.34 14.88 18.46
CA ASN A 294 10.25 14.79 19.93
C ASN A 294 10.56 13.37 20.44
N MET A 295 10.20 12.35 19.65
CA MET A 295 10.55 10.95 19.93
C MET A 295 12.01 10.59 19.65
N GLY A 296 12.80 11.50 19.06
CA GLY A 296 14.16 11.24 18.61
C GLY A 296 14.25 10.24 17.46
N ALA A 297 13.18 10.09 16.67
CA ALA A 297 13.09 9.07 15.63
C ALA A 297 13.58 9.54 14.25
N THR A 298 13.35 10.82 13.92
CA THR A 298 13.80 11.46 12.67
C THR A 298 15.15 12.14 12.83
N ASN A 299 15.91 12.25 11.74
CA ASN A 299 17.21 12.90 11.75
C ASN A 299 17.12 14.44 11.89
N ASN A 300 18.00 15.04 12.69
CA ASN A 300 18.06 16.50 12.84
C ASN A 300 18.76 17.15 11.66
N SER A 301 18.09 18.06 10.96
CA SER A 301 18.62 18.65 9.72
C SER A 301 19.84 19.54 9.97
N PHE A 302 19.89 20.27 11.08
CA PHE A 302 21.05 21.12 11.42
C PHE A 302 22.29 20.29 11.73
N ASP A 303 22.15 19.18 12.47
CA ASP A 303 23.25 18.26 12.74
C ASP A 303 23.81 17.64 11.45
N GLU A 304 22.92 17.36 10.49
CA GLU A 304 23.29 16.80 9.20
C GLU A 304 24.00 17.83 8.32
N PHE A 305 23.50 19.06 8.25
CA PHE A 305 24.17 20.16 7.55
C PHE A 305 25.53 20.50 8.18
N ALA A 306 25.64 20.47 9.51
CA ALA A 306 26.90 20.68 10.22
C ALA A 306 27.96 19.61 9.87
N LYS A 307 27.52 18.41 9.47
CA LYS A 307 28.37 17.32 8.95
C LYS A 307 28.59 17.40 7.44
N GLY A 308 28.10 18.46 6.77
CA GLY A 308 28.23 18.66 5.33
C GLY A 308 27.29 17.81 4.47
N ARG A 309 26.22 17.24 5.05
CA ARG A 309 25.28 16.40 4.31
C ARG A 309 24.25 17.22 3.56
N THR A 310 24.03 16.87 2.31
CA THR A 310 22.89 17.34 1.51
C THR A 310 21.61 16.55 1.84
N PRO A 311 20.40 17.08 1.56
CA PRO A 311 19.14 16.36 1.79
C PRO A 311 19.11 14.94 1.20
N LEU A 312 19.69 14.76 0.00
CA LEU A 312 19.68 13.49 -0.72
C LEU A 312 20.41 12.34 0.00
N GLU A 313 21.36 12.64 0.89
CA GLU A 313 22.16 11.67 1.64
C GLU A 313 21.79 11.59 3.14
N MET A 314 20.74 12.32 3.56
CA MET A 314 20.27 12.31 4.95
C MET A 314 19.61 10.98 5.34
N CYS A 315 19.06 10.23 4.39
CA CYS A 315 18.57 8.87 4.62
C CYS A 315 19.60 7.85 4.12
N ARG A 316 20.31 7.18 5.04
CA ARG A 316 21.44 6.31 4.72
C ARG A 316 21.46 5.04 5.59
N PRO A 317 20.52 4.11 5.34
CA PRO A 317 20.40 2.90 6.12
C PRO A 317 21.68 2.07 6.19
N CYS A 318 21.90 1.40 7.31
CA CYS A 318 23.05 0.52 7.60
C CYS A 318 24.44 1.20 7.61
N THR A 319 24.52 2.53 7.46
CA THR A 319 25.79 3.26 7.47
C THR A 319 26.27 3.60 8.87
N SER A 320 27.59 3.81 9.03
CA SER A 320 28.21 4.17 10.31
C SER A 320 27.72 5.51 10.89
N THR A 321 27.22 6.39 10.04
CA THR A 321 26.77 7.74 10.44
C THR A 321 25.25 7.93 10.36
N ARG A 322 24.46 6.85 10.20
CA ARG A 322 22.99 6.91 10.21
C ARG A 322 22.48 7.53 11.53
N ASN A 323 21.49 8.42 11.45
CA ASN A 323 21.13 9.28 12.58
C ASN A 323 19.62 9.53 12.73
N GLY A 324 18.78 8.58 12.31
CA GLY A 324 17.33 8.75 12.29
C GLY A 324 16.75 8.54 10.90
N PHE A 325 15.44 8.33 10.84
CA PHE A 325 14.76 8.17 9.56
C PHE A 325 14.40 9.51 8.93
N MET A 326 14.22 9.52 7.62
CA MET A 326 13.68 10.66 6.86
C MET A 326 12.19 10.45 6.63
N GLU A 327 11.32 11.30 7.16
CA GLU A 327 9.87 11.13 6.98
C GLU A 327 9.46 11.40 5.53
N ALA A 328 8.48 10.65 5.01
CA ALA A 328 7.92 10.83 3.67
C ALA A 328 6.39 10.64 3.67
N GLN A 329 5.77 10.81 2.50
CA GLN A 329 4.33 10.61 2.27
C GLN A 329 4.05 9.77 1.01
N GLY A 330 2.84 9.22 0.93
CA GLY A 330 2.34 8.58 -0.30
C GLY A 330 1.37 7.43 -0.03
N ALA A 331 0.99 6.73 -1.10
CA ALA A 331 0.15 5.53 -1.06
C ALA A 331 0.75 4.43 -1.93
N GLY A 332 0.68 3.19 -1.46
CA GLY A 332 1.08 2.00 -2.22
C GLY A 332 0.02 0.94 -2.08
N VAL A 333 -0.62 0.58 -3.20
CA VAL A 333 -1.68 -0.43 -3.31
C VAL A 333 -1.21 -1.56 -4.23
N VAL A 334 -1.55 -2.79 -3.86
CA VAL A 334 -1.34 -4.00 -4.67
C VAL A 334 -2.68 -4.73 -4.85
N THR A 335 -2.86 -5.37 -6.00
CA THR A 335 -3.98 -6.26 -6.28
C THR A 335 -3.53 -7.70 -6.05
N LEU A 336 -4.13 -8.37 -5.07
CA LEU A 336 -3.88 -9.77 -4.75
C LEU A 336 -5.05 -10.62 -5.24
N MET A 337 -4.73 -11.77 -5.83
CA MET A 337 -5.70 -12.76 -6.28
C MET A 337 -5.26 -14.16 -5.86
N SER A 338 -6.19 -15.10 -5.71
CA SER A 338 -5.79 -16.51 -5.73
C SER A 338 -5.15 -16.82 -7.10
N ALA A 339 -4.17 -17.72 -7.14
CA ALA A 339 -3.49 -18.06 -8.39
C ALA A 339 -4.49 -18.55 -9.47
N SER A 340 -5.49 -19.35 -9.05
CA SER A 340 -6.56 -19.80 -9.94
C SER A 340 -7.38 -18.65 -10.51
N ALA A 341 -7.76 -17.66 -9.70
CA ALA A 341 -8.52 -16.49 -10.14
C ALA A 341 -7.70 -15.63 -11.11
N ALA A 342 -6.40 -15.41 -10.83
CA ALA A 342 -5.52 -14.67 -11.72
C ALA A 342 -5.36 -15.35 -13.10
N ILE A 343 -5.23 -16.67 -13.13
CA ILE A 343 -5.12 -17.46 -14.36
C ILE A 343 -6.45 -17.45 -15.14
N GLU A 344 -7.57 -17.66 -14.45
CA GLU A 344 -8.91 -17.63 -15.04
C GLU A 344 -9.21 -16.28 -15.69
N PHE A 345 -8.94 -15.20 -14.96
CA PHE A 345 -9.10 -13.82 -15.42
C PHE A 345 -8.09 -13.45 -16.51
N GLY A 346 -6.88 -14.05 -16.48
CA GLY A 346 -5.76 -13.72 -17.36
C GLY A 346 -4.92 -12.53 -16.90
N ALA A 347 -4.95 -12.19 -15.60
CA ALA A 347 -4.19 -11.06 -15.04
C ALA A 347 -2.67 -11.27 -15.18
N PRO A 348 -1.86 -10.21 -15.37
CA PRO A 348 -0.42 -10.28 -15.20
C PRO A 348 -0.04 -10.72 -13.77
N ILE A 349 0.78 -11.76 -13.66
CA ILE A 349 1.27 -12.27 -12.36
C ILE A 349 2.72 -11.84 -12.18
N TYR A 350 2.94 -10.89 -11.26
CA TYR A 350 4.27 -10.31 -11.01
C TYR A 350 5.14 -11.14 -10.06
N GLY A 351 4.51 -11.95 -9.21
CA GLY A 351 5.17 -12.76 -8.20
C GLY A 351 4.15 -13.47 -7.32
N ILE A 352 4.63 -14.41 -6.52
CA ILE A 352 3.83 -15.23 -5.62
C ILE A 352 4.17 -14.81 -4.20
N ILE A 353 3.18 -14.42 -3.39
CA ILE A 353 3.40 -14.26 -1.96
C ILE A 353 3.33 -15.65 -1.33
N ALA A 354 4.49 -16.28 -1.16
CA ALA A 354 4.60 -17.66 -0.68
C ALA A 354 4.46 -17.76 0.85
N MET A 355 4.79 -16.68 1.57
CA MET A 355 4.58 -16.56 3.01
C MET A 355 4.22 -15.11 3.34
N SER A 356 3.27 -14.95 4.25
CA SER A 356 3.06 -13.73 5.02
C SER A 356 3.01 -14.10 6.50
N GLY A 357 3.39 -13.16 7.36
CA GLY A 357 3.19 -13.32 8.79
C GLY A 357 3.52 -12.05 9.55
N THR A 358 2.84 -11.90 10.67
CA THR A 358 3.03 -10.80 11.61
C THR A 358 3.36 -11.33 13.01
N ALA A 359 4.11 -10.54 13.79
CA ALA A 359 4.53 -10.92 15.12
C ALA A 359 4.67 -9.69 16.03
N THR A 360 4.17 -9.83 17.26
CA THR A 360 4.60 -9.02 18.40
C THR A 360 5.91 -9.54 18.97
N ASP A 361 6.50 -8.79 19.90
CA ASP A 361 7.83 -9.10 20.41
C ASP A 361 7.77 -9.74 21.80
N LYS A 362 7.71 -8.92 22.86
CA LYS A 362 7.86 -9.35 24.26
C LYS A 362 7.49 -8.22 25.22
N GLN A 363 7.51 -8.52 26.52
CA GLN A 363 7.41 -7.49 27.56
C GLN A 363 8.49 -6.41 27.37
N GLY A 364 8.08 -5.14 27.44
CA GLY A 364 8.95 -3.98 27.37
C GLY A 364 8.20 -2.70 27.71
N GLN A 365 8.93 -1.61 27.90
CA GLN A 365 8.37 -0.28 28.23
C GLN A 365 8.63 0.77 27.14
N SER A 366 9.23 0.38 26.01
CA SER A 366 9.50 1.25 24.87
C SER A 366 8.73 0.79 23.65
N VAL A 367 7.63 1.50 23.34
CA VAL A 367 6.77 1.27 22.17
C VAL A 367 7.50 1.39 20.82
N PRO A 368 8.44 2.35 20.61
CA PRO A 368 9.10 2.48 19.31
C PRO A 368 10.28 1.51 19.11
N ALA A 369 10.65 0.73 20.12
CA ALA A 369 11.77 -0.19 20.02
C ALA A 369 11.44 -1.34 19.04
N PRO A 370 12.25 -1.57 18.00
CA PRO A 370 12.09 -2.73 17.13
C PRO A 370 12.47 -4.00 17.87
N GLY A 371 11.72 -5.08 17.68
CA GLY A 371 12.04 -6.37 18.27
C GLY A 371 12.26 -7.48 17.25
N LYS A 372 12.22 -8.72 17.75
CA LYS A 372 12.68 -9.93 17.06
C LYS A 372 11.59 -10.99 16.93
N GLY A 373 10.32 -10.66 17.18
CA GLY A 373 9.21 -11.61 17.13
C GLY A 373 9.09 -12.36 15.80
N VAL A 374 9.43 -11.68 14.70
CA VAL A 374 9.44 -12.26 13.34
C VAL A 374 10.42 -13.43 13.18
N LEU A 375 11.40 -13.62 14.09
CA LEU A 375 12.24 -14.83 14.11
C LEU A 375 11.42 -16.12 14.17
N THR A 376 10.20 -16.06 14.71
CA THR A 376 9.30 -17.20 14.82
C THR A 376 8.87 -17.78 13.47
N SER A 377 9.09 -17.09 12.34
CA SER A 377 8.93 -17.65 11.00
C SER A 377 9.93 -18.77 10.69
N THR A 378 11.02 -18.86 11.45
CA THR A 378 12.06 -19.90 11.35
C THR A 378 12.07 -20.89 12.52
N ARG A 379 10.99 -20.92 13.31
CA ARG A 379 10.86 -21.86 14.43
C ARG A 379 10.78 -23.30 13.90
N GLU A 380 11.75 -24.13 14.26
CA GLU A 380 11.74 -25.57 14.00
C GLU A 380 12.57 -26.30 15.07
N THR A 381 12.21 -27.54 15.39
CA THR A 381 12.97 -28.40 16.30
C THR A 381 14.30 -28.79 15.66
N SER A 382 15.37 -28.72 16.44
CA SER A 382 16.71 -29.11 16.00
C SER A 382 17.00 -30.55 16.45
N GLY A 383 17.68 -31.35 15.60
CA GLY A 383 18.29 -32.63 16.03
C GLY A 383 17.59 -33.93 15.62
N GLY A 384 16.97 -34.01 14.44
CA GLY A 384 16.40 -35.24 13.89
C GLY A 384 16.80 -35.51 12.43
N LEU A 385 16.40 -36.67 11.90
CA LEU A 385 16.46 -36.93 10.46
C LEU A 385 15.59 -35.91 9.71
N PRO A 386 16.01 -35.40 8.54
CA PRO A 386 15.19 -34.50 7.75
C PRO A 386 13.79 -35.07 7.49
N SER A 387 12.77 -34.24 7.64
CA SER A 387 11.39 -34.65 7.44
C SER A 387 11.19 -35.22 6.03
N ARG A 388 10.58 -36.40 5.92
CA ARG A 388 10.22 -37.00 4.62
C ARG A 388 9.31 -36.07 3.80
N LEU A 389 8.56 -35.20 4.48
CA LEU A 389 7.68 -34.21 3.86
C LEU A 389 8.44 -33.14 3.08
N LEU A 390 9.72 -32.88 3.38
CA LEU A 390 10.53 -31.96 2.57
C LEU A 390 10.87 -32.56 1.19
N SER A 391 10.77 -33.88 1.00
CA SER A 391 10.99 -34.52 -0.30
C SER A 391 9.79 -34.34 -1.22
N PHE A 392 10.01 -33.61 -2.32
CA PHE A 392 9.00 -33.39 -3.37
C PHE A 392 8.47 -34.73 -3.94
N ASN A 393 9.37 -35.67 -4.22
CA ASN A 393 9.02 -37.00 -4.74
C ASN A 393 8.18 -37.82 -3.74
N TYR A 394 8.48 -37.71 -2.44
CA TYR A 394 7.67 -38.37 -1.42
C TYR A 394 6.24 -37.85 -1.42
N ARG A 395 6.07 -36.53 -1.35
CA ARG A 395 4.74 -35.88 -1.32
C ARG A 395 3.94 -36.20 -2.59
N ARG A 396 4.56 -36.06 -3.76
CA ARG A 396 3.95 -36.42 -5.05
C ARG A 396 3.43 -37.86 -5.06
N ARG A 397 4.24 -38.81 -4.62
CA ARG A 397 3.85 -40.23 -4.57
C ARG A 397 2.67 -40.49 -3.63
N GLN A 398 2.58 -39.81 -2.48
CA GLN A 398 1.42 -39.95 -1.59
C GLN A 398 0.16 -39.35 -2.20
N LEU A 399 0.28 -38.17 -2.82
CA LEU A 399 -0.81 -37.53 -3.53
C LEU A 399 -1.35 -38.42 -4.65
N GLU A 400 -0.50 -38.96 -5.52
CA GLU A 400 -0.91 -39.84 -6.62
C GLU A 400 -1.67 -41.08 -6.13
N ARG A 401 -1.24 -41.68 -5.00
CA ARG A 401 -1.95 -42.82 -4.40
C ARG A 401 -3.34 -42.46 -3.89
N GLN A 402 -3.48 -41.31 -3.21
CA GLN A 402 -4.77 -40.89 -2.68
C GLN A 402 -5.71 -40.40 -3.79
N LEU A 403 -5.18 -39.77 -4.83
CA LEU A 403 -5.96 -39.43 -6.03
C LEU A 403 -6.50 -40.66 -6.73
N ALA A 404 -5.71 -41.74 -6.86
CA ALA A 404 -6.19 -42.99 -7.42
C ALA A 404 -7.35 -43.61 -6.61
N SER A 405 -7.33 -43.47 -5.28
CA SER A 405 -8.44 -43.89 -4.42
C SER A 405 -9.68 -43.00 -4.60
N LEU A 406 -9.49 -41.70 -4.78
CA LEU A 406 -10.58 -40.75 -5.02
C LEU A 406 -11.22 -40.97 -6.40
N ASP A 407 -10.42 -41.33 -7.40
CA ASP A 407 -10.91 -41.71 -8.74
C ASP A 407 -11.77 -42.97 -8.69
N LEU A 408 -11.44 -43.93 -7.81
CA LEU A 408 -12.28 -45.11 -7.59
C LEU A 408 -13.60 -44.73 -6.92
N TRP A 409 -13.55 -43.94 -5.83
CA TRP A 409 -14.75 -43.44 -5.14
C TRP A 409 -15.73 -42.77 -6.11
N LYS A 410 -15.24 -41.86 -6.97
CA LYS A 410 -16.09 -41.18 -7.95
C LYS A 410 -16.78 -42.16 -8.90
N ARG A 411 -16.09 -43.21 -9.35
CA ARG A 411 -16.68 -44.21 -10.25
C ARG A 411 -17.75 -45.03 -9.56
N GLU A 412 -17.56 -45.35 -8.28
CA GLU A 412 -18.53 -46.08 -7.46
C GLU A 412 -19.80 -45.24 -7.24
N GLU A 413 -19.67 -43.98 -6.82
CA GLU A 413 -20.83 -43.08 -6.64
C GLU A 413 -21.64 -42.87 -7.93
N LEU A 414 -20.96 -42.72 -9.07
CA LEU A 414 -21.63 -42.60 -10.37
C LEU A 414 -22.32 -43.91 -10.80
N ALA A 415 -21.77 -45.07 -10.43
CA ALA A 415 -22.39 -46.37 -10.71
C ALA A 415 -23.64 -46.58 -9.83
N ASP A 416 -23.54 -46.28 -8.54
CA ASP A 416 -24.68 -46.36 -7.61
C ASP A 416 -25.81 -45.41 -8.03
N LEU A 417 -25.48 -44.20 -8.50
CA LEU A 417 -26.47 -43.28 -9.07
C LEU A 417 -27.17 -43.87 -10.30
N ALA A 418 -26.44 -44.55 -11.18
CA ALA A 418 -27.01 -45.17 -12.38
C ALA A 418 -27.98 -46.32 -12.01
N ASP A 419 -27.64 -47.12 -11.01
CA ASP A 419 -28.47 -48.24 -10.53
C ASP A 419 -29.77 -47.77 -9.85
N MET A 420 -29.82 -46.55 -9.30
CA MET A 420 -31.02 -45.97 -8.68
C MET A 420 -32.09 -45.49 -9.69
N VAL A 421 -31.77 -45.37 -10.98
CA VAL A 421 -32.56 -44.63 -11.99
C VAL A 421 -33.47 -45.54 -12.84
N ASP A 422 -33.67 -46.80 -12.46
CA ASP A 422 -34.41 -47.81 -13.25
C ASP A 422 -35.95 -47.59 -13.41
N TYR A 423 -36.47 -46.37 -13.14
CA TYR A 423 -37.88 -45.98 -13.37
C TYR A 423 -38.01 -44.68 -14.20
N PRO A 424 -38.69 -44.72 -15.37
CA PRO A 424 -38.73 -43.58 -16.28
C PRO A 424 -39.80 -42.55 -15.89
N LEU A 425 -39.37 -41.44 -15.30
CA LEU A 425 -40.14 -40.19 -15.16
C LEU A 425 -39.23 -39.02 -15.56
N ASP A 426 -39.73 -38.02 -16.30
CA ASP A 426 -38.94 -36.87 -16.76
C ASP A 426 -38.33 -36.04 -15.61
N THR A 427 -38.95 -36.08 -14.42
CA THR A 427 -38.43 -35.48 -13.18
C THR A 427 -37.17 -36.17 -12.66
N VAL A 428 -36.96 -37.46 -12.94
CA VAL A 428 -35.80 -38.25 -12.50
C VAL A 428 -34.54 -37.86 -13.27
N LYS A 429 -34.64 -37.56 -14.57
CA LYS A 429 -33.49 -37.13 -15.39
C LYS A 429 -32.88 -35.79 -14.95
N ILE A 430 -33.72 -34.82 -14.58
CA ILE A 430 -33.25 -33.52 -14.06
C ILE A 430 -32.58 -33.71 -12.70
N SER A 431 -33.14 -34.59 -11.86
CA SER A 431 -32.58 -34.97 -10.57
C SER A 431 -31.21 -35.65 -10.71
N GLU A 432 -31.07 -36.57 -11.66
CA GLU A 432 -29.81 -37.28 -11.97
C GLU A 432 -28.71 -36.31 -12.41
N MET A 433 -29.00 -35.38 -13.33
CA MET A 433 -28.03 -34.36 -13.74
C MET A 433 -27.55 -33.49 -12.58
N ASN A 434 -28.43 -33.18 -11.61
CA ASN A 434 -28.07 -32.43 -10.42
C ASN A 434 -27.19 -33.24 -9.47
N TYR A 435 -27.50 -34.53 -9.24
CA TYR A 435 -26.68 -35.40 -8.39
C TYR A 435 -25.31 -35.70 -9.00
N ALA A 436 -25.25 -35.97 -10.31
CA ALA A 436 -23.98 -36.14 -11.01
C ALA A 436 -23.09 -34.89 -10.86
N LYS A 437 -23.68 -33.69 -10.96
CA LYS A 437 -22.95 -32.43 -10.71
C LYS A 437 -22.47 -32.32 -9.26
N GLN A 438 -23.27 -32.72 -8.28
CA GLN A 438 -22.85 -32.74 -6.87
C GLN A 438 -21.66 -33.67 -6.65
N ILE A 439 -21.68 -34.87 -7.23
CA ILE A 439 -20.55 -35.82 -7.17
C ILE A 439 -19.29 -35.20 -7.81
N GLU A 440 -19.42 -34.50 -8.94
CA GLU A 440 -18.31 -33.78 -9.57
C GLU A 440 -17.76 -32.66 -8.69
N ASP A 441 -18.63 -31.87 -8.06
CA ASP A 441 -18.25 -30.78 -7.17
C ASP A 441 -17.53 -31.30 -5.91
N GLU A 442 -18.02 -32.40 -5.33
CA GLU A 442 -17.41 -33.10 -4.21
C GLU A 442 -16.05 -33.72 -4.59
N TYR A 443 -15.97 -34.40 -5.74
CA TYR A 443 -14.72 -34.92 -6.28
C TYR A 443 -13.69 -33.80 -6.43
N ALA A 444 -14.08 -32.67 -7.03
CA ALA A 444 -13.20 -31.52 -7.20
C ALA A 444 -12.76 -30.93 -5.85
N GLN A 445 -13.65 -30.86 -4.87
CA GLN A 445 -13.35 -30.40 -3.52
C GLN A 445 -12.35 -31.32 -2.80
N GLN A 446 -12.60 -32.63 -2.81
CA GLN A 446 -11.70 -33.61 -2.19
C GLN A 446 -10.34 -33.61 -2.87
N ARG A 447 -10.30 -33.53 -4.21
CA ARG A 447 -9.07 -33.42 -4.98
C ARG A 447 -8.26 -32.18 -4.59
N ARG A 448 -8.89 -31.02 -4.46
CA ARG A 448 -8.24 -29.79 -3.97
C ARG A 448 -7.70 -29.98 -2.55
N GLY A 449 -8.49 -30.56 -1.64
CA GLY A 449 -8.05 -30.83 -0.27
C GLY A 449 -6.82 -31.75 -0.20
N LEU A 450 -6.74 -32.76 -1.06
CA LEU A 450 -5.55 -33.61 -1.19
C LEU A 450 -4.34 -32.85 -1.74
N GLN A 451 -4.55 -32.00 -2.76
CA GLN A 451 -3.50 -31.14 -3.29
C GLN A 451 -2.99 -30.14 -2.25
N ASP A 452 -3.87 -29.56 -1.43
CA ASP A 452 -3.47 -28.67 -0.34
C ASP A 452 -2.67 -29.41 0.71
N MET A 453 -3.15 -30.58 1.17
CA MET A 453 -2.47 -31.40 2.17
C MET A 453 -1.03 -31.76 1.77
N TRP A 454 -0.81 -32.17 0.52
CA TRP A 454 0.51 -32.66 0.06
C TRP A 454 1.33 -31.62 -0.71
N GLY A 455 0.71 -30.59 -1.25
CA GLY A 455 1.36 -29.55 -2.06
C GLY A 455 1.66 -28.30 -1.24
N ASN A 456 0.65 -27.77 -0.55
CA ASN A 456 0.66 -26.42 -0.01
C ASN A 456 0.88 -26.37 1.51
N GLU A 457 0.25 -27.30 2.24
CA GLU A 457 0.09 -27.25 3.69
C GLU A 457 0.84 -28.35 4.45
N PHE A 458 1.62 -29.18 3.75
CA PHE A 458 2.32 -30.33 4.35
C PHE A 458 3.20 -29.98 5.56
N TRP A 459 3.65 -28.73 5.65
CA TRP A 459 4.50 -28.20 6.71
C TRP A 459 3.70 -27.61 7.89
N LYS A 460 2.41 -27.30 7.71
CA LYS A 460 1.59 -26.71 8.77
C LYS A 460 1.48 -27.70 9.94
N ASN A 461 1.56 -27.18 11.16
CA ASN A 461 1.55 -27.97 12.40
C ASN A 461 2.65 -29.05 12.49
N LYS A 462 3.75 -28.90 11.73
CA LYS A 462 4.95 -29.74 11.84
C LYS A 462 6.02 -29.00 12.62
N PRO A 463 6.44 -29.49 13.80
CA PRO A 463 7.44 -28.80 14.61
C PRO A 463 8.84 -28.86 13.99
N ASP A 464 9.09 -29.82 13.08
CA ASP A 464 10.35 -30.08 12.39
C ASP A 464 10.50 -29.32 11.06
N ILE A 465 9.50 -28.55 10.63
CA ILE A 465 9.55 -27.72 9.43
C ILE A 465 9.06 -26.32 9.79
N SER A 466 9.97 -25.34 9.76
CA SER A 466 9.58 -23.95 10.00
C SER A 466 8.69 -23.38 8.90
N PRO A 467 7.84 -22.37 9.18
CA PRO A 467 7.02 -21.70 8.17
C PRO A 467 7.83 -21.26 6.94
N LEU A 468 8.95 -20.55 7.13
CA LEU A 468 9.77 -20.06 6.03
C LEU A 468 10.33 -21.20 5.17
N ARG A 469 10.83 -22.29 5.79
CA ARG A 469 11.32 -23.48 5.07
C ARG A 469 10.18 -24.18 4.33
N GLY A 470 9.03 -24.36 4.98
CA GLY A 470 7.85 -24.99 4.42
C GLY A 470 7.37 -24.27 3.16
N CYS A 471 7.19 -22.95 3.25
CA CYS A 471 6.76 -22.10 2.14
C CYS A 471 7.74 -22.11 0.96
N LEU A 472 9.06 -22.14 1.20
CA LEU A 472 10.06 -22.35 0.14
C LEU A 472 9.92 -23.74 -0.50
N ALA A 473 9.78 -24.78 0.34
CA ALA A 473 9.73 -26.17 -0.10
C ALA A 473 8.46 -26.54 -0.87
N VAL A 474 7.36 -25.78 -0.74
CA VAL A 474 6.19 -25.85 -1.65
C VAL A 474 6.65 -25.73 -3.10
N TRP A 475 7.56 -24.80 -3.37
CA TRP A 475 8.09 -24.48 -4.70
C TRP A 475 9.38 -25.23 -5.06
N GLY A 476 9.79 -26.20 -4.23
CA GLY A 476 11.06 -26.90 -4.40
C GLY A 476 12.28 -26.00 -4.14
N LEU A 477 12.10 -24.91 -3.41
CA LEU A 477 13.16 -23.99 -3.03
C LEU A 477 13.71 -24.30 -1.63
N THR A 478 14.93 -23.84 -1.40
CA THR A 478 15.62 -23.93 -0.11
C THR A 478 15.97 -22.54 0.40
N VAL A 479 16.47 -22.44 1.64
CA VAL A 479 16.90 -21.15 2.19
C VAL A 479 17.96 -20.51 1.29
N ASP A 480 18.95 -21.30 0.81
CA ASP A 480 19.50 -21.33 -0.57
C ASP A 480 19.11 -20.24 -1.59
N ASP A 481 17.83 -20.27 -1.94
CA ASP A 481 17.28 -19.65 -3.13
C ASP A 481 16.72 -18.26 -2.86
N ILE A 482 16.73 -17.80 -1.60
CA ILE A 482 16.49 -16.39 -1.26
C ILE A 482 17.67 -15.58 -1.82
N GLY A 483 17.42 -14.82 -2.89
CA GLY A 483 18.43 -14.09 -3.64
C GLY A 483 18.48 -12.59 -3.33
N MET A 484 17.54 -12.08 -2.54
CA MET A 484 17.57 -10.71 -2.04
C MET A 484 16.79 -10.57 -0.72
N ALA A 485 17.18 -9.59 0.09
CA ALA A 485 16.43 -9.18 1.27
C ALA A 485 16.06 -7.70 1.17
N SER A 486 14.77 -7.38 1.16
CA SER A 486 14.29 -5.99 1.20
C SER A 486 14.07 -5.59 2.65
N PHE A 487 14.96 -4.75 3.15
CA PHE A 487 14.93 -4.29 4.54
C PHE A 487 13.96 -3.13 4.71
N HIS A 488 13.36 -3.08 5.89
CA HIS A 488 12.69 -1.89 6.38
C HIS A 488 13.68 -0.73 6.42
N GLY A 489 14.91 -0.96 6.90
CA GLY A 489 16.08 -0.10 6.66
C GLY A 489 15.78 1.38 6.80
N THR A 490 15.51 1.83 8.03
CA THR A 490 15.01 3.19 8.30
C THR A 490 16.11 4.21 8.51
N SER A 491 17.40 3.85 8.48
CA SER A 491 18.49 4.75 8.84
C SER A 491 18.51 5.12 10.34
N THR A 492 17.86 4.30 11.17
CA THR A 492 17.94 4.40 12.64
C THR A 492 18.94 3.37 13.18
N ALA A 493 19.63 3.72 14.27
CA ALA A 493 20.64 2.85 14.87
C ALA A 493 20.04 1.51 15.33
N ALA A 494 18.89 1.56 15.99
CA ALA A 494 18.20 0.40 16.56
C ALA A 494 17.61 -0.53 15.49
N ASN A 495 16.88 0.00 14.50
CA ASN A 495 16.23 -0.82 13.48
C ASN A 495 17.26 -1.57 12.63
N ASP A 496 18.19 -0.86 12.02
CA ASP A 496 19.03 -1.44 10.98
C ASP A 496 19.94 -2.54 11.52
N LYS A 497 20.38 -2.41 12.78
CA LYS A 497 21.11 -3.47 13.50
C LYS A 497 20.19 -4.65 13.83
N ASN A 498 19.02 -4.38 14.42
CA ASN A 498 18.06 -5.43 14.80
C ASN A 498 17.62 -6.26 13.59
N GLU A 499 17.28 -5.59 12.49
CA GLU A 499 16.81 -6.23 11.25
C GLU A 499 17.90 -7.10 10.61
N SER A 500 19.15 -6.63 10.62
CA SER A 500 20.31 -7.40 10.16
C SER A 500 20.51 -8.65 11.00
N ASP A 501 20.44 -8.54 12.33
CA ASP A 501 20.53 -9.66 13.25
C ASP A 501 19.38 -10.67 13.06
N VAL A 502 18.15 -10.19 12.88
CA VAL A 502 16.99 -11.05 12.60
C VAL A 502 17.23 -11.87 11.34
N LEU A 503 17.64 -11.24 10.23
CA LEU A 503 17.94 -11.94 8.98
C LEU A 503 19.06 -12.98 9.21
N ASN A 504 20.16 -12.56 9.83
CA ASN A 504 21.32 -13.42 10.03
C ASN A 504 20.97 -14.65 10.90
N SER A 505 20.23 -14.42 11.99
CA SER A 505 19.74 -15.46 12.89
C SER A 505 18.80 -16.44 12.20
N GLN A 506 17.88 -15.96 11.36
CA GLN A 506 17.00 -16.81 10.54
C GLN A 506 17.83 -17.71 9.62
N PHE A 507 18.83 -17.14 8.94
CA PHE A 507 19.64 -17.88 7.98
C PHE A 507 20.54 -18.93 8.67
N HIS A 508 21.13 -18.60 9.81
CA HIS A 508 21.82 -19.58 10.65
C HIS A 508 20.89 -20.70 11.09
N LYS A 509 19.69 -20.34 11.60
CA LYS A 509 18.72 -21.33 12.09
C LYS A 509 18.29 -22.30 10.99
N LEU A 510 18.12 -21.81 9.77
CA LEU A 510 17.73 -22.63 8.62
C LEU A 510 18.89 -23.35 7.94
N GLY A 511 20.13 -23.11 8.36
CA GLY A 511 21.32 -23.74 7.78
C GLY A 511 21.61 -23.26 6.37
N ARG A 512 21.47 -21.95 6.11
CA ARG A 512 21.97 -21.30 4.88
C ARG A 512 23.45 -21.66 4.70
N THR A 513 23.88 -21.89 3.46
CA THR A 513 25.27 -22.28 3.17
C THR A 513 26.23 -21.13 3.55
N PRO A 514 27.27 -21.36 4.38
CA PRO A 514 28.24 -20.33 4.73
C PRO A 514 28.89 -19.69 3.49
N GLY A 515 29.03 -18.36 3.50
CA GLY A 515 29.50 -17.58 2.35
C GLY A 515 28.44 -17.28 1.28
N HIS A 516 27.25 -17.89 1.37
CA HIS A 516 26.15 -17.64 0.45
C HIS A 516 25.31 -16.44 0.91
N THR A 517 25.93 -15.27 0.89
CA THR A 517 25.35 -13.99 1.33
C THR A 517 24.15 -13.57 0.49
N VAL A 518 23.21 -12.83 1.08
CA VAL A 518 22.07 -12.23 0.39
C VAL A 518 22.23 -10.71 0.27
N PRO A 519 22.12 -10.14 -0.95
CA PRO A 519 22.05 -8.71 -1.13
C PRO A 519 20.91 -8.05 -0.35
N VAL A 520 21.24 -7.02 0.42
CA VAL A 520 20.29 -6.20 1.18
C VAL A 520 19.92 -4.95 0.37
N VAL A 521 18.61 -4.72 0.23
CA VAL A 521 18.03 -3.54 -0.43
C VAL A 521 17.34 -2.67 0.62
N CYS A 522 17.82 -1.45 0.80
CA CYS A 522 17.24 -0.46 1.73
C CYS A 522 16.59 0.69 0.96
N GLN A 523 15.46 0.45 0.29
CA GLN A 523 14.81 1.40 -0.64
C GLN A 523 14.59 2.82 -0.07
N LYS A 524 14.44 2.95 1.25
CA LYS A 524 14.18 4.23 1.93
C LYS A 524 15.31 5.25 1.78
N TRP A 525 16.53 4.84 1.40
CA TRP A 525 17.59 5.80 1.05
C TRP A 525 17.14 6.78 -0.03
N LEU A 526 16.28 6.33 -0.96
CA LEU A 526 15.77 7.12 -2.07
C LEU A 526 14.40 7.74 -1.76
N THR A 527 13.49 6.97 -1.16
CA THR A 527 12.09 7.38 -0.99
C THR A 527 11.80 8.13 0.30
N GLY A 528 12.71 8.07 1.28
CA GLY A 528 12.36 8.31 2.67
C GLY A 528 11.42 7.23 3.22
N HIS A 529 10.91 7.44 4.43
CA HIS A 529 10.01 6.55 5.13
C HIS A 529 8.57 7.07 5.11
N PRO A 530 7.68 6.45 4.31
CA PRO A 530 6.32 6.95 4.15
C PRO A 530 5.36 6.53 5.28
N LYS A 531 5.85 5.96 6.40
CA LYS A 531 5.05 5.27 7.43
C LYS A 531 4.30 4.05 6.89
N GLY A 532 2.97 4.01 6.94
CA GLY A 532 2.12 2.87 6.59
C GLY A 532 2.36 2.21 5.21
N PRO A 533 2.61 2.96 4.11
CA PRO A 533 2.92 2.41 2.78
C PRO A 533 4.28 1.74 2.66
N ALA A 534 5.15 1.80 3.67
CA ALA A 534 6.56 1.42 3.54
C ALA A 534 6.74 0.02 2.96
N ALA A 535 6.01 -0.96 3.49
CA ALA A 535 6.06 -2.34 2.99
C ALA A 535 5.48 -2.48 1.57
N SER A 536 4.47 -1.68 1.19
CA SER A 536 3.93 -1.69 -0.18
C SER A 536 4.98 -1.23 -1.20
N PHE A 537 5.71 -0.16 -0.90
CA PHE A 537 6.77 0.34 -1.78
C PHE A 537 7.89 -0.69 -1.94
N MET A 538 8.25 -1.33 -0.82
CA MET A 538 9.25 -2.38 -0.78
C MET A 538 8.80 -3.61 -1.58
N LEU A 539 7.53 -4.04 -1.46
CA LEU A 539 6.99 -5.14 -2.24
C LEU A 539 7.03 -4.83 -3.74
N ASN A 540 6.65 -3.62 -4.15
CA ASN A 540 6.79 -3.17 -5.54
C ASN A 540 8.25 -3.29 -6.02
N GLY A 541 9.22 -2.89 -5.20
CA GLY A 541 10.64 -3.03 -5.50
C GLY A 541 11.11 -4.49 -5.60
N VAL A 542 10.63 -5.37 -4.72
CA VAL A 542 10.93 -6.81 -4.76
C VAL A 542 10.38 -7.44 -6.05
N LEU A 543 9.11 -7.17 -6.39
CA LEU A 543 8.50 -7.68 -7.62
C LEU A 543 9.24 -7.19 -8.89
N GLN A 544 9.66 -5.92 -8.91
CA GLN A 544 10.48 -5.38 -9.99
C GLN A 544 11.85 -6.06 -10.08
N SER A 545 12.49 -6.32 -8.93
CA SER A 545 13.80 -6.99 -8.87
C SER A 545 13.71 -8.45 -9.31
N LEU A 546 12.69 -9.19 -8.87
CA LEU A 546 12.42 -10.57 -9.33
C LEU A 546 12.28 -10.62 -10.86
N ARG A 547 11.48 -9.72 -11.44
CA ARG A 547 11.22 -9.69 -12.89
C ARG A 547 12.44 -9.31 -13.73
N THR A 548 13.26 -8.39 -13.23
CA THR A 548 14.39 -7.83 -14.01
C THR A 548 15.74 -8.48 -13.70
N GLY A 549 15.85 -9.19 -12.58
CA GLY A 549 17.12 -9.68 -12.05
C GLY A 549 18.03 -8.57 -11.51
N LEU A 550 17.59 -7.30 -11.51
CA LEU A 550 18.38 -6.18 -11.02
C LEU A 550 18.17 -6.01 -9.51
N VAL A 551 19.25 -6.08 -8.73
CA VAL A 551 19.24 -5.71 -7.31
C VAL A 551 19.72 -4.27 -7.18
N PRO A 552 18.87 -3.32 -6.74
CA PRO A 552 19.29 -1.93 -6.57
C PRO A 552 20.19 -1.74 -5.35
N GLY A 553 21.29 -1.02 -5.52
CA GLY A 553 22.18 -0.65 -4.42
C GLY A 553 21.68 0.57 -3.64
N ASN A 554 22.06 0.65 -2.36
CA ASN A 554 21.91 1.85 -1.54
C ASN A 554 23.01 2.86 -1.90
N ARG A 555 22.71 3.85 -2.73
CA ARG A 555 23.74 4.83 -3.16
C ARG A 555 24.25 5.71 -2.02
N ASN A 556 23.50 5.81 -0.93
CA ASN A 556 23.90 6.51 0.28
C ASN A 556 24.66 5.62 1.27
N ALA A 557 24.93 4.35 0.93
CA ALA A 557 25.82 3.47 1.70
C ALA A 557 27.29 3.89 1.50
N ASP A 558 27.64 5.06 2.03
CA ASP A 558 28.97 5.67 1.95
C ASP A 558 30.01 4.86 2.72
N ASN A 559 29.68 4.45 3.95
CA ASN A 559 30.46 3.53 4.75
C ASN A 559 29.52 2.69 5.62
N ILE A 560 29.52 1.37 5.41
CA ILE A 560 28.74 0.44 6.22
C ILE A 560 29.26 0.48 7.67
N ASP A 561 28.32 0.48 8.63
CA ASP A 561 28.67 0.45 10.05
C ASP A 561 29.48 -0.82 10.36
N LYS A 562 30.59 -0.67 11.10
CA LYS A 562 31.43 -1.78 11.55
C LYS A 562 30.63 -2.82 12.34
N ALA A 563 29.60 -2.39 13.06
CA ALA A 563 28.70 -3.32 13.76
C ALA A 563 27.99 -4.29 12.82
N MET A 564 27.86 -3.98 11.52
CA MET A 564 27.22 -4.87 10.55
C MET A 564 28.13 -6.01 10.08
N GLU A 565 29.43 -5.96 10.38
CA GLU A 565 30.40 -7.02 10.05
C GLU A 565 30.08 -8.34 10.78
N GLU A 566 29.32 -8.29 11.89
CA GLU A 566 28.89 -9.48 12.65
C GLU A 566 27.81 -10.31 11.93
N PHE A 567 27.24 -9.81 10.83
CA PHE A 567 26.13 -10.44 10.11
C PHE A 567 26.60 -11.11 8.81
N ASP A 568 27.22 -12.29 8.93
CA ASP A 568 27.88 -13.04 7.85
C ASP A 568 27.02 -13.29 6.60
N TYR A 569 25.68 -13.28 6.70
CA TYR A 569 24.79 -13.51 5.57
C TYR A 569 24.29 -12.25 4.87
N ALA A 570 24.49 -11.06 5.42
CA ALA A 570 23.99 -9.81 4.85
C ALA A 570 25.04 -9.12 3.96
N LEU A 571 24.73 -8.92 2.68
CA LEU A 571 25.58 -8.18 1.75
C LEU A 571 24.99 -6.79 1.46
N TYR A 572 25.60 -5.75 2.02
CA TYR A 572 25.14 -4.36 1.85
C TYR A 572 25.73 -3.74 0.58
N LEU A 573 24.91 -3.56 -0.45
CA LEU A 573 25.35 -3.04 -1.75
C LEU A 573 25.23 -1.52 -1.82
N SER A 574 26.28 -0.83 -2.29
CA SER A 574 26.22 0.61 -2.61
C SER A 574 25.87 0.92 -4.07
N LYS A 575 26.01 -0.08 -4.95
CA LYS A 575 25.73 0.02 -6.39
C LYS A 575 24.80 -1.10 -6.82
N SER A 576 23.99 -0.84 -7.83
CA SER A 576 23.11 -1.86 -8.39
C SER A 576 23.90 -2.99 -9.04
N VAL A 577 23.42 -4.22 -8.88
CA VAL A 577 24.02 -5.42 -9.45
C VAL A 577 22.97 -6.12 -10.32
N GLN A 578 23.32 -6.36 -11.57
CA GLN A 578 22.51 -7.21 -12.46
C GLN A 578 22.85 -8.67 -12.19
N THR A 579 21.86 -9.46 -11.80
CA THR A 579 22.00 -10.90 -11.59
C THR A 579 21.50 -11.67 -12.82
N SER A 580 21.76 -12.98 -12.85
CA SER A 580 21.17 -13.90 -13.83
C SER A 580 19.69 -14.21 -13.58
N GLY A 581 19.11 -13.72 -12.47
CA GLY A 581 17.74 -13.97 -12.05
C GLY A 581 17.66 -14.17 -10.53
N ILE A 582 16.52 -13.78 -9.96
CA ILE A 582 16.25 -13.88 -8.52
C ILE A 582 15.04 -14.81 -8.35
N LYS A 583 15.21 -15.90 -7.60
CA LYS A 583 14.14 -16.90 -7.40
C LYS A 583 13.15 -16.48 -6.32
N ALA A 584 13.66 -15.95 -5.20
CA ALA A 584 12.85 -15.46 -4.10
C ALA A 584 13.48 -14.23 -3.42
N GLY A 585 12.62 -13.36 -2.89
CA GLY A 585 13.00 -12.21 -2.08
C GLY A 585 12.32 -12.26 -0.71
N LEU A 586 13.03 -11.85 0.34
CA LEU A 586 12.52 -11.78 1.71
C LEU A 586 12.37 -10.31 2.13
N LEU A 587 11.16 -9.90 2.48
CA LEU A 587 10.84 -8.54 2.86
C LEU A 587 10.47 -8.50 4.34
N LYS A 588 11.01 -7.55 5.10
CA LYS A 588 10.66 -7.33 6.51
C LYS A 588 10.19 -5.91 6.75
N SER A 589 9.27 -5.72 7.69
CA SER A 589 8.80 -4.40 8.10
C SER A 589 8.58 -4.36 9.61
N PHE A 590 9.01 -3.28 10.26
CA PHE A 590 8.91 -3.12 11.70
C PHE A 590 8.20 -1.81 12.03
N GLY A 591 7.03 -1.92 12.66
CA GLY A 591 6.22 -0.79 13.12
C GLY A 591 6.30 -0.60 14.63
N PHE A 592 6.08 0.64 15.07
CA PHE A 592 5.88 0.95 16.49
C PHE A 592 4.73 0.13 17.07
N GLY A 593 4.81 -0.16 18.37
CA GLY A 593 3.83 -1.03 19.03
C GLY A 593 4.07 -2.51 18.78
N GLN A 594 5.32 -2.90 18.49
CA GLN A 594 5.72 -4.29 18.23
C GLN A 594 4.94 -4.90 17.07
N VAL A 595 4.82 -4.18 15.95
CA VAL A 595 4.20 -4.73 14.74
C VAL A 595 5.31 -5.14 13.77
N GLY A 596 5.85 -6.35 13.96
CA GLY A 596 6.77 -6.97 13.02
C GLY A 596 6.00 -7.70 11.93
N GLY A 597 6.45 -7.61 10.67
CA GLY A 597 5.89 -8.39 9.57
C GLY A 597 6.95 -8.84 8.57
N GLU A 598 6.69 -9.98 7.94
CA GLU A 598 7.60 -10.62 6.99
C GLU A 598 6.84 -11.20 5.80
N LEU A 599 7.36 -10.99 4.58
CA LEU A 599 6.84 -11.58 3.36
C LEU A 599 7.94 -12.36 2.64
N LEU A 600 7.62 -13.59 2.20
CA LEU A 600 8.41 -14.31 1.23
C LEU A 600 7.74 -14.16 -0.15
N VAL A 601 8.47 -13.60 -1.10
CA VAL A 601 8.00 -13.42 -2.48
C VAL A 601 8.79 -14.35 -3.40
N VAL A 602 8.10 -15.21 -4.14
CA VAL A 602 8.69 -16.15 -5.10
C VAL A 602 8.40 -15.66 -6.53
N HIS A 603 9.35 -15.89 -7.44
CA HIS A 603 9.21 -15.51 -8.84
C HIS A 603 8.02 -16.20 -9.52
N ALA A 604 7.24 -15.47 -10.34
CA ALA A 604 6.00 -15.97 -10.96
C ALA A 604 6.18 -17.22 -11.83
N ASN A 605 7.34 -17.39 -12.48
CA ASN A 605 7.67 -18.59 -13.27
C ASN A 605 7.49 -19.92 -12.52
N TYR A 606 7.62 -19.93 -11.19
CA TYR A 606 7.37 -21.15 -10.40
C TYR A 606 5.90 -21.58 -10.44
N LEU A 607 4.95 -20.63 -10.54
CA LEU A 607 3.53 -20.93 -10.77
C LEU A 607 3.28 -21.37 -12.20
N PHE A 608 3.86 -20.69 -13.20
CA PHE A 608 3.65 -21.07 -14.60
C PHE A 608 4.17 -22.48 -14.90
N ALA A 609 5.24 -22.91 -14.22
CA ALA A 609 5.77 -24.26 -14.31
C ALA A 609 4.81 -25.34 -13.77
N THR A 610 3.76 -24.97 -13.02
CA THR A 610 2.74 -25.94 -12.55
C THR A 610 1.58 -26.11 -13.53
N LEU A 611 1.49 -25.29 -14.58
CA LEU A 611 0.40 -25.34 -15.55
C LEU A 611 0.70 -26.35 -16.65
N ALA A 612 -0.35 -27.00 -17.16
CA ALA A 612 -0.24 -27.73 -18.41
C ALA A 612 0.06 -26.75 -19.56
N GLN A 613 0.76 -27.21 -20.59
CA GLN A 613 1.15 -26.36 -21.72
C GLN A 613 -0.05 -25.62 -22.35
N GLU A 614 -1.16 -26.33 -22.58
CA GLU A 614 -2.38 -25.74 -23.14
C GLU A 614 -2.97 -24.63 -22.23
N GLN A 615 -2.99 -24.84 -20.91
CA GLN A 615 -3.48 -23.85 -19.96
C GLN A 615 -2.60 -22.59 -19.96
N LEU A 616 -1.28 -22.77 -20.05
CA LEU A 616 -0.33 -21.66 -20.15
C LEU A 616 -0.51 -20.88 -21.46
N GLU A 617 -0.72 -21.57 -22.57
CA GLU A 617 -1.00 -20.94 -23.87
C GLU A 617 -2.29 -20.13 -23.84
N GLN A 618 -3.37 -20.69 -23.28
CA GLN A 618 -4.64 -19.98 -23.09
C GLN A 618 -4.49 -18.74 -22.17
N TYR A 619 -3.74 -18.87 -21.08
CA TYR A 619 -3.40 -17.75 -20.20
C TYR A 619 -2.64 -16.65 -20.94
N ASN A 620 -1.62 -17.02 -21.72
CA ASN A 620 -0.79 -16.06 -22.46
C ASN A 620 -1.60 -15.27 -23.50
N VAL A 621 -2.56 -15.91 -24.17
CA VAL A 621 -3.47 -15.21 -25.10
C VAL A 621 -4.29 -14.14 -24.38
N LYS A 622 -4.86 -14.47 -23.20
CA LYS A 622 -5.60 -13.49 -22.38
C LYS A 622 -4.68 -12.37 -21.88
N LEU A 623 -3.50 -12.73 -21.37
CA LEU A 623 -2.51 -11.79 -20.85
C LEU A 623 -2.11 -10.76 -21.91
N GLN A 624 -1.80 -11.21 -23.13
CA GLN A 624 -1.40 -10.31 -24.22
C GLN A 624 -2.50 -9.29 -24.54
N GLN A 625 -3.77 -9.71 -24.56
CA GLN A 625 -4.89 -8.80 -24.78
C GLN A 625 -5.01 -7.75 -23.66
N ARG A 626 -4.79 -8.16 -22.41
CA ARG A 626 -4.82 -7.25 -21.25
C ARG A 626 -3.66 -6.28 -21.24
N ASP A 627 -2.45 -6.72 -21.57
CA ASP A 627 -1.28 -5.84 -21.65
C ASP A 627 -1.46 -4.74 -22.69
N ILE A 628 -2.06 -5.07 -23.85
CA ILE A 628 -2.42 -4.09 -24.88
C ILE A 628 -3.44 -3.10 -24.34
N LYS A 629 -4.52 -3.57 -23.70
CA LYS A 629 -5.56 -2.70 -23.11
C LYS A 629 -5.00 -1.77 -22.04
N ALA A 630 -4.20 -2.28 -21.11
CA ALA A 630 -3.59 -1.50 -20.04
C ALA A 630 -2.57 -0.46 -20.57
N SER A 631 -1.78 -0.84 -21.58
CA SER A 631 -0.87 0.09 -22.25
C SER A 631 -1.63 1.20 -22.97
N ARG A 632 -2.73 0.83 -23.64
CA ARG A 632 -3.60 1.77 -24.34
C ARG A 632 -4.27 2.74 -23.39
N TYR A 633 -4.74 2.28 -22.23
CA TYR A 633 -5.32 3.11 -21.17
C TYR A 633 -4.40 4.27 -20.75
N TRP A 634 -3.11 3.97 -20.55
CA TRP A 634 -2.12 4.98 -20.21
C TRP A 634 -1.85 5.95 -21.37
N GLN A 635 -1.74 5.45 -22.59
CA GLN A 635 -1.56 6.31 -23.77
C GLN A 635 -2.75 7.25 -23.95
N ASP A 636 -3.97 6.73 -23.86
CA ASP A 636 -5.22 7.49 -23.97
C ASP A 636 -5.34 8.53 -22.86
N THR A 637 -4.92 8.20 -21.64
CA THR A 637 -4.81 9.17 -20.54
C THR A 637 -3.85 10.32 -20.89
N LEU A 638 -2.64 9.99 -21.34
CA LEU A 638 -1.59 10.97 -21.61
C LEU A 638 -1.97 11.93 -22.74
N VAL A 639 -2.69 11.44 -23.75
CA VAL A 639 -3.16 12.28 -24.88
C VAL A 639 -4.48 13.00 -24.60
N GLY A 640 -5.13 12.73 -23.46
CA GLY A 640 -6.36 13.39 -23.03
C GLY A 640 -7.66 12.79 -23.59
N ASN A 641 -7.65 11.52 -24.02
CA ASN A 641 -8.86 10.84 -24.50
C ASN A 641 -9.83 10.47 -23.36
N HIS A 642 -9.30 10.16 -22.17
CA HIS A 642 -10.07 9.96 -20.95
C HIS A 642 -9.19 10.29 -19.72
N PRO A 643 -9.78 10.62 -18.55
CA PRO A 643 -9.01 10.77 -17.32
C PRO A 643 -8.38 9.44 -16.88
N PHE A 644 -7.30 9.50 -16.09
CA PHE A 644 -6.67 8.30 -15.53
C PHE A 644 -7.56 7.64 -14.47
N VAL A 645 -8.18 8.41 -13.59
CA VAL A 645 -9.16 7.95 -12.61
C VAL A 645 -10.54 8.22 -13.20
N GLN A 646 -11.27 7.15 -13.51
CA GLN A 646 -12.62 7.23 -14.06
C GLN A 646 -13.62 6.86 -12.95
N VAL A 647 -14.20 7.88 -12.32
CA VAL A 647 -15.20 7.70 -11.25
C VAL A 647 -16.49 7.11 -11.83
N LYS A 648 -17.03 6.09 -11.17
CA LYS A 648 -18.32 5.48 -11.50
C LYS A 648 -19.46 6.30 -10.93
N SER A 649 -20.53 6.46 -11.72
CA SER A 649 -21.73 7.20 -11.33
C SER A 649 -22.82 6.32 -10.72
N HIS A 650 -22.80 5.01 -10.99
CA HIS A 650 -23.77 4.05 -10.48
C HIS A 650 -23.13 2.66 -10.25
N PRO A 651 -23.72 1.82 -9.38
CA PRO A 651 -23.36 0.40 -9.26
C PRO A 651 -23.60 -0.36 -10.58
N PRO A 652 -23.02 -1.57 -10.75
CA PRO A 652 -23.23 -2.40 -11.95
C PRO A 652 -24.64 -3.03 -12.03
N TYR A 653 -25.48 -2.83 -11.01
CA TYR A 653 -26.85 -3.35 -10.92
C TYR A 653 -27.83 -2.20 -10.61
N THR A 654 -29.08 -2.32 -11.04
CA THR A 654 -30.13 -1.36 -10.68
C THR A 654 -30.63 -1.59 -9.25
N PRO A 655 -31.34 -0.62 -8.62
CA PRO A 655 -31.95 -0.82 -7.31
C PRO A 655 -32.89 -2.04 -7.24
N GLU A 656 -33.58 -2.36 -8.35
CA GLU A 656 -34.48 -3.51 -8.43
C GLU A 656 -33.71 -4.84 -8.51
N GLN A 657 -32.50 -4.83 -9.07
CA GLN A 657 -31.63 -6.00 -9.20
C GLN A 657 -30.78 -6.26 -7.95
N GLU A 658 -30.54 -5.24 -7.12
CA GLU A 658 -29.60 -5.27 -6.00
C GLU A 658 -29.76 -6.52 -5.13
N HIS A 659 -30.96 -6.78 -4.63
CA HIS A 659 -31.21 -7.95 -3.78
C HIS A 659 -30.95 -9.28 -4.51
N ALA A 660 -31.35 -9.38 -5.77
CA ALA A 660 -31.16 -10.61 -6.55
C ALA A 660 -29.67 -10.87 -6.81
N VAL A 661 -28.91 -9.83 -7.15
CA VAL A 661 -27.47 -9.92 -7.36
C VAL A 661 -26.76 -10.30 -6.07
N LEU A 662 -27.05 -9.63 -4.95
CA LEU A 662 -26.36 -9.89 -3.68
C LEU A 662 -26.62 -11.29 -3.10
N LEU A 663 -27.79 -11.88 -3.39
CA LEU A 663 -28.20 -13.18 -2.86
C LEU A 663 -27.84 -14.37 -3.76
N ASP A 664 -27.58 -14.13 -5.06
CA ASP A 664 -27.17 -15.18 -6.00
C ASP A 664 -25.64 -15.21 -6.16
N PRO A 665 -24.92 -16.17 -5.55
CA PRO A 665 -23.46 -16.25 -5.66
C PRO A 665 -22.97 -16.54 -7.09
N LEU A 666 -23.87 -16.93 -8.01
CA LEU A 666 -23.58 -17.18 -9.42
C LEU A 666 -23.90 -15.98 -10.31
N ALA A 667 -24.47 -14.90 -9.78
CA ALA A 667 -24.72 -13.68 -10.55
C ALA A 667 -23.39 -13.12 -11.09
N ARG A 668 -23.36 -12.81 -12.39
CA ARG A 668 -22.21 -12.22 -13.08
C ARG A 668 -22.65 -11.09 -13.99
N ALA A 669 -21.89 -10.00 -13.97
CA ALA A 669 -22.07 -8.90 -14.91
C ALA A 669 -21.71 -9.33 -16.34
N LYS A 670 -22.28 -8.65 -17.33
CA LYS A 670 -21.95 -8.79 -18.75
C LYS A 670 -21.61 -7.43 -19.33
N TYR A 671 -20.72 -7.43 -20.31
CA TYR A 671 -20.37 -6.20 -21.02
C TYR A 671 -21.47 -5.85 -22.01
N ASP A 672 -22.16 -4.73 -21.80
CA ASP A 672 -23.14 -4.20 -22.72
C ASP A 672 -22.45 -3.27 -23.73
N LYS A 673 -22.42 -3.68 -25.00
CA LYS A 673 -21.80 -2.90 -26.08
C LYS A 673 -22.54 -1.60 -26.38
N ALA A 674 -23.84 -1.51 -26.07
CA ALA A 674 -24.64 -0.32 -26.36
C ALA A 674 -24.30 0.83 -25.39
N SER A 675 -24.21 0.53 -24.09
CA SER A 675 -23.81 1.51 -23.08
C SER A 675 -22.29 1.61 -22.87
N GLY A 676 -21.52 0.60 -23.26
CA GLY A 676 -20.07 0.54 -23.02
C GLY A 676 -19.69 0.19 -21.57
N GLU A 677 -20.60 -0.44 -20.84
CA GLU A 677 -20.49 -0.69 -19.40
C GLU A 677 -20.75 -2.15 -19.04
N TYR A 678 -20.26 -2.57 -17.87
CA TYR A 678 -20.57 -3.88 -17.30
C TYR A 678 -21.84 -3.79 -16.42
N LYS A 679 -22.84 -4.63 -16.73
CA LYS A 679 -24.17 -4.62 -16.07
C LYS A 679 -24.65 -6.03 -15.75
N PHE A 680 -25.44 -6.19 -14.68
CA PHE A 680 -26.07 -7.45 -14.29
C PHE A 680 -27.36 -7.75 -15.08
#